data_AF-G3UQ85-F1
#
_entry.id   AF-G3UQ85-F1
#
_cell.length_a   1.000
_cell.length_b   1.000
_cell.length_c   1.000
_cell.angle_alpha   90.00
_cell.angle_beta   90.00
_cell.angle_gamma   90.00
#
_symmetry.space_group_name_H-M   'P 1'
#
loop_
_entity.id
_entity.type
_entity.pdbx_description
1 polymer ?
#
loop_
_entity_poly.entity_id
_entity_poly.type
_entity_poly.pdbx_seq_one_letter_code
_entity_poly.pdbx_strand_id
1 'polypeptide(L)'
;MWALQSKGKNSWIEERKQLGRALSHKQCHVQYNHHLEFSRGCQRLTNHRPRQLARLQRSVLPAYPSERVEYTQLVENVKLLDRYTNRRAASGTLYLTATHLIYVDASAEVRKETWILHHHIATVEKLPLTTAGCPLLIHCKNFHVAHFVIGQERDCHEVYTSLLKLSQPVKPEELYAFSYNPKMSKDNREIGWKLIDLKVDYQRMGIPNDYWEITDLNKDYEVCSTYPPEIVVPRAASKATVIGSSRFRSRGRIPVLSYLYKENNAAICRCSQPLSGFSARCLEDEQMLQAIREANPGSPFMYVVDTRPKLNAMANRAAGKGYENEDNYDNIRFKFIGIENIHVMRNSLQKLLEVCETKSPSMSDFLTGLENSGWLRHIKAVMDASVFLAKAVKDEKASVLVHCSDGWDRTAQVCSLASLLLDPFYRTFKGFMVLIEKEWIAMGHKFSHRCGHLDGDPKEVSPVFTQFIECVWQLMQQFPCTFEFNEHFLLEIHDHVYSCQFGNFLGTCHKEREDLKIFEKTHSLWPFLLQKKQELRNPLYRGFTAYKELQPNTLPFSFQFWCGMYNRFDKGMHPKQCVLDHLLSCMNQKIKLEDNASELENKLPFLDGPLPSEACYLSKVGCAASKTSMLNTPQDYQGEPPAVLSNGISVGDANVTSDVEQKNKENLANRRDLHRNDSVDVLNSEAKDGKPQHH
;
A
#
# COMPACT_ATOMS: atom_id res chain seq x y z
N MET A 1 6.04 -15.18 46.35
CA MET A 1 7.42 -15.22 46.89
C MET A 1 8.30 -14.43 45.93
N TRP A 2 8.97 -13.34 46.24
CA TRP A 2 9.29 -12.66 47.49
C TRP A 2 9.51 -11.19 47.13
N ALA A 3 8.77 -10.29 47.78
CA ALA A 3 9.28 -8.96 48.06
C ALA A 3 10.25 -9.12 49.24
N LEU A 4 11.52 -8.75 49.05
CA LEU A 4 12.49 -8.34 50.08
C LEU A 4 13.88 -8.25 49.43
N GLN A 5 14.35 -7.04 49.15
CA GLN A 5 15.68 -6.53 49.53
C GLN A 5 15.98 -5.21 48.79
N SER A 6 15.32 -4.16 49.26
CA SER A 6 15.84 -2.81 49.24
C SER A 6 16.88 -2.66 50.37
N LYS A 7 18.16 -2.58 50.03
CA LYS A 7 19.25 -1.97 50.84
C LYS A 7 20.53 -1.97 50.01
N GLY A 8 21.10 -0.80 49.71
CA GLY A 8 22.40 -0.70 49.05
C GLY A 8 22.65 0.49 48.12
N LYS A 9 22.00 1.65 48.31
CA LYS A 9 22.55 2.93 47.83
C LYS A 9 23.56 3.41 48.87
N ASN A 10 24.85 3.37 48.54
CA ASN A 10 25.97 4.19 49.04
C ASN A 10 27.27 3.39 49.00
N SER A 11 27.90 3.26 47.83
CA SER A 11 29.33 2.95 47.69
C SER A 11 29.78 3.02 46.22
N TRP A 12 29.58 4.17 45.56
CA TRP A 12 30.14 4.38 44.20
C TRP A 12 30.64 5.82 43.97
N ILE A 13 30.80 6.58 45.04
CA ILE A 13 31.36 7.94 45.02
C ILE A 13 32.49 7.99 46.06
N GLU A 14 33.51 7.13 45.93
CA GLU A 14 34.75 7.29 46.70
C GLU A 14 36.00 6.67 46.02
N GLU A 15 35.86 6.07 44.83
CA GLU A 15 36.98 5.35 44.17
C GLU A 15 37.48 5.99 42.86
N ARG A 16 37.12 7.25 42.58
CA ARG A 16 37.62 8.02 41.41
C ARG A 16 38.44 9.27 41.76
N LYS A 17 38.82 9.44 43.02
CA LYS A 17 39.66 10.56 43.48
C LYS A 17 41.09 10.19 43.92
N GLN A 18 41.57 8.98 43.64
CA GLN A 18 42.91 8.53 44.03
C GLN A 18 43.81 7.98 42.91
N LEU A 19 43.57 8.32 41.64
CA LEU A 19 44.47 7.94 40.52
C LEU A 19 44.87 9.13 39.64
N GLY A 20 45.03 10.29 40.27
CA GLY A 20 45.65 11.48 39.69
C GLY A 20 46.73 12.00 40.62
N ARG A 21 47.92 11.39 40.58
CA ARG A 21 49.23 11.93 41.03
C ARG A 21 50.27 10.80 41.06
N ALA A 22 50.90 10.53 39.94
CA ALA A 22 52.27 10.01 39.89
C ALA A 22 52.79 10.07 38.44
N LEU A 23 54.05 10.49 38.30
CA LEU A 23 54.93 10.36 37.13
C LEU A 23 54.90 11.50 36.10
N SER A 24 55.58 12.59 36.49
CA SER A 24 56.37 13.42 35.58
C SER A 24 57.85 12.96 35.59
N HIS A 25 58.57 13.26 34.50
CA HIS A 25 60.03 13.35 34.31
C HIS A 25 60.86 12.09 34.00
N LYS A 26 61.40 12.06 32.76
CA LYS A 26 62.79 11.74 32.30
C LYS A 26 62.74 11.55 30.76
N GLN A 27 63.09 12.52 29.91
CA GLN A 27 64.42 13.00 29.48
C GLN A 27 65.26 11.94 28.73
N CYS A 28 65.42 12.09 27.40
CA CYS A 28 66.70 11.90 26.69
C CYS A 28 66.66 12.45 25.24
N HIS A 29 67.71 13.20 24.91
CA HIS A 29 68.06 13.87 23.65
C HIS A 29 68.66 12.91 22.60
N VAL A 30 68.66 13.31 21.32
CA VAL A 30 69.77 13.39 20.31
C VAL A 30 69.12 13.77 18.95
N GLN A 31 69.07 15.05 18.55
CA GLN A 31 70.01 15.81 17.68
C GLN A 31 70.50 15.11 16.39
N TYR A 32 70.13 15.65 15.22
CA TYR A 32 71.09 16.11 14.20
C TYR A 32 70.48 17.17 13.27
N ASN A 33 71.20 18.29 13.15
CA ASN A 33 70.95 19.47 12.31
C ASN A 33 71.33 19.21 10.84
N HIS A 34 70.72 19.94 9.89
CA HIS A 34 71.44 20.96 9.10
C HIS A 34 70.49 21.79 8.20
N HIS A 35 70.50 23.11 8.49
CA HIS A 35 70.47 24.30 7.61
C HIS A 35 69.42 24.43 6.49
N LEU A 36 68.49 25.40 6.55
CA LEU A 36 68.64 26.87 6.36
C LEU A 36 69.19 27.28 4.98
N GLU A 37 68.30 27.79 4.13
CA GLU A 37 68.56 29.04 3.39
C GLU A 37 67.25 29.74 2.97
N PHE A 38 67.04 30.94 3.55
CA PHE A 38 66.44 32.16 3.00
C PHE A 38 65.01 32.11 2.39
N SER A 39 63.96 32.64 3.03
CA SER A 39 63.67 34.05 3.33
C SER A 39 63.79 35.01 2.13
N ARG A 40 62.64 35.35 1.52
CA ARG A 40 62.12 36.74 1.34
C ARG A 40 60.93 36.78 0.37
N GLY A 41 59.82 37.42 0.78
CA GLY A 41 58.97 38.17 -0.15
C GLY A 41 57.46 37.89 -0.16
N CYS A 42 56.73 38.60 0.73
CA CYS A 42 55.41 39.20 0.50
C CYS A 42 54.17 38.36 0.10
N GLN A 43 53.24 38.27 1.07
CA GLN A 43 51.86 38.80 0.99
C GLN A 43 51.27 39.06 -0.42
N ARG A 44 50.24 38.29 -0.80
CA ARG A 44 48.90 38.73 -1.27
C ARG A 44 48.14 37.60 -2.00
N LEU A 45 46.80 37.60 -1.83
CA LEU A 45 45.74 36.96 -2.63
C LEU A 45 45.50 35.46 -2.37
N THR A 46 44.54 35.07 -1.52
CA THR A 46 43.09 34.89 -1.77
C THR A 46 42.70 33.98 -2.94
N ASN A 47 41.96 32.93 -2.60
CA ASN A 47 40.98 32.18 -3.40
C ASN A 47 41.45 31.49 -4.71
N HIS A 48 41.66 30.16 -4.65
CA HIS A 48 41.02 29.20 -5.57
C HIS A 48 41.34 27.71 -5.29
N ARG A 49 40.27 26.92 -5.11
CA ARG A 49 40.09 25.45 -5.32
C ARG A 49 40.84 24.48 -4.36
N PRO A 50 40.22 23.31 -4.08
CA PRO A 50 40.34 22.19 -5.00
C PRO A 50 39.00 21.54 -5.41
N ARG A 51 38.81 21.44 -6.74
CA ARG A 51 38.11 20.31 -7.34
C ARG A 51 38.98 19.08 -7.07
N GLN A 52 38.58 18.20 -6.16
CA GLN A 52 38.99 16.79 -6.07
C GLN A 52 38.51 16.26 -4.71
N LEU A 53 37.29 15.74 -4.65
CA LEU A 53 36.81 14.75 -3.64
C LEU A 53 35.34 14.35 -3.91
N ALA A 54 34.94 14.31 -5.19
CA ALA A 54 33.62 13.82 -5.62
C ALA A 54 33.74 12.43 -6.24
N ARG A 55 34.31 11.47 -5.51
CA ARG A 55 34.26 10.03 -5.81
C ARG A 55 34.31 9.31 -4.48
N LEU A 56 33.35 8.41 -4.25
CA LEU A 56 33.12 7.57 -3.05
C LEU A 56 32.09 8.12 -2.05
N GLN A 57 30.80 8.03 -2.43
CA GLN A 57 29.70 7.48 -1.61
C GLN A 57 28.40 7.61 -2.41
N ARG A 58 28.06 6.58 -3.18
CA ARG A 58 26.78 6.38 -3.86
C ARG A 58 26.24 5.04 -3.42
N SER A 59 25.42 5.05 -2.38
CA SER A 59 24.51 3.96 -2.04
C SER A 59 23.54 4.52 -1.00
N VAL A 60 22.24 4.34 -1.22
CA VAL A 60 21.10 4.66 -0.32
C VAL A 60 20.25 5.92 -0.66
N LEU A 61 20.39 6.58 -1.81
CA LEU A 61 19.38 7.54 -2.30
C LEU A 61 19.19 7.44 -3.83
N PRO A 62 17.99 7.72 -4.38
CA PRO A 62 17.76 7.64 -5.82
C PRO A 62 18.75 8.54 -6.55
N ALA A 63 19.40 8.00 -7.59
CA ALA A 63 20.28 8.76 -8.46
C ALA A 63 19.45 9.77 -9.27
N TYR A 64 19.17 10.94 -8.69
CA TYR A 64 18.69 12.09 -9.45
C TYR A 64 19.85 12.62 -10.31
N PRO A 65 19.62 12.92 -11.60
CA PRO A 65 20.65 13.52 -12.43
C PRO A 65 21.04 14.88 -11.84
N SER A 66 22.34 15.17 -11.85
CA SER A 66 22.92 16.42 -11.40
C SER A 66 22.37 17.61 -12.19
N GLU A 67 21.22 18.14 -11.77
CA GLU A 67 20.72 19.44 -12.17
C GLU A 67 21.41 20.50 -11.33
N ARG A 68 21.79 21.62 -11.95
CA ARG A 68 22.03 22.85 -11.20
C ARG A 68 20.69 23.19 -10.57
N VAL A 69 20.54 22.94 -9.28
CA VAL A 69 19.34 23.30 -8.54
C VAL A 69 19.30 24.82 -8.48
N GLU A 70 18.47 25.45 -9.30
CA GLU A 70 18.19 26.88 -9.17
C GLU A 70 17.31 27.08 -7.93
N TYR A 71 17.90 27.69 -6.91
CA TYR A 71 17.23 27.98 -5.65
C TYR A 71 16.36 29.23 -5.83
N THR A 72 15.07 29.11 -5.57
CA THR A 72 14.16 30.26 -5.59
C THR A 72 14.21 31.03 -4.26
N GLN A 73 14.49 30.33 -3.16
CA GLN A 73 14.65 30.92 -1.84
C GLN A 73 15.59 30.08 -0.97
N LEU A 74 16.33 30.76 -0.09
CA LEU A 74 17.25 30.16 0.87
C LEU A 74 17.02 30.79 2.24
N VAL A 75 16.85 29.97 3.26
CA VAL A 75 16.68 30.41 4.66
C VAL A 75 17.67 29.66 5.55
N GLU A 76 18.56 30.42 6.18
CA GLU A 76 19.55 29.89 7.13
C GLU A 76 18.99 29.82 8.56
N ASN A 77 19.71 29.12 9.45
CA ASN A 77 19.36 29.01 10.87
C ASN A 77 17.97 28.40 11.13
N VAL A 78 17.54 27.48 10.26
CA VAL A 78 16.30 26.72 10.43
C VAL A 78 16.59 25.47 11.25
N LYS A 79 15.69 25.08 12.15
CA LYS A 79 15.78 23.82 12.90
C LYS A 79 14.71 22.86 12.45
N LEU A 80 15.08 21.62 12.12
CA LEU A 80 14.13 20.52 11.94
C LEU A 80 13.98 19.78 13.26
N LEU A 81 12.79 19.86 13.86
CA LEU A 81 12.48 19.19 15.12
C LEU A 81 12.16 17.72 14.88
N ASP A 82 12.70 16.87 15.75
CA ASP A 82 12.39 15.45 15.80
C ASP A 82 11.34 15.21 16.88
N ARG A 83 10.34 14.37 16.58
CA ARG A 83 9.20 14.13 17.48
C ARG A 83 9.59 13.33 18.72
N TYR A 84 10.49 12.35 18.58
CA TYR A 84 10.78 11.37 19.65
C TYR A 84 12.16 11.54 20.26
N THR A 85 13.07 12.27 19.61
CA THR A 85 14.38 12.53 20.20
C THR A 85 14.40 13.83 21.00
N ASN A 86 14.86 13.74 22.26
CA ASN A 86 15.13 14.91 23.10
C ASN A 86 16.47 15.61 22.77
N ARG A 87 17.08 15.29 21.62
CA ARG A 87 18.32 15.94 21.19
C ARG A 87 17.98 17.36 20.74
N ARG A 88 18.82 18.34 21.12
CA ARG A 88 18.68 19.69 20.59
C ARG A 88 18.83 19.63 19.07
N ALA A 89 17.77 20.01 18.36
CA ALA A 89 17.81 20.13 16.91
C ALA A 89 18.92 21.10 16.51
N ALA A 90 19.81 20.63 15.66
CA ALA A 90 20.83 21.45 15.06
C ALA A 90 20.21 22.46 14.09
N SER A 91 20.88 23.59 13.93
CA SER A 91 20.57 24.53 12.86
C SER A 91 21.01 23.94 11.51
N GLY A 92 20.27 24.27 10.47
CA GLY A 92 20.55 23.93 9.10
C GLY A 92 20.04 25.01 8.15
N THR A 93 20.12 24.71 6.87
CA THR A 93 19.66 25.60 5.80
C THR A 93 18.49 24.94 5.06
N LEU A 94 17.43 25.72 4.85
CA LEU A 94 16.25 25.33 4.10
C LEU A 94 16.33 25.96 2.70
N TYR A 95 16.22 25.12 1.68
CA TYR A 95 16.24 25.50 0.28
C TYR A 95 14.88 25.20 -0.33
N LEU A 96 14.31 26.19 -1.02
CA LEU A 96 13.14 25.99 -1.85
C LEU A 96 13.57 26.00 -3.31
N THR A 97 13.06 25.03 -4.05
CA THR A 97 13.27 24.87 -5.48
C THR A 97 11.89 24.86 -6.17
N ALA A 98 11.86 24.73 -7.49
CA ALA A 98 10.59 24.60 -8.22
C ALA A 98 9.79 23.33 -7.83
N THR A 99 10.45 22.27 -7.35
CA THR A 99 9.85 20.93 -7.19
C THR A 99 9.98 20.35 -5.79
N HIS A 100 11.00 20.79 -5.04
CA HIS A 100 11.36 20.27 -3.73
C HIS A 100 11.59 21.38 -2.70
N LEU A 101 11.25 21.04 -1.46
CA LEU A 101 11.80 21.61 -0.24
C LEU A 101 12.96 20.72 0.23
N ILE A 102 14.13 21.32 0.44
CA ILE A 102 15.35 20.58 0.83
C ILE A 102 15.89 21.21 2.11
N TYR A 103 16.05 20.43 3.17
CA TYR A 103 16.71 20.84 4.40
C TYR A 103 18.07 20.16 4.51
N VAL A 104 19.12 20.94 4.80
CA VAL A 104 20.49 20.44 4.99
C VAL A 104 20.92 20.74 6.43
N ASP A 105 21.20 19.70 7.20
CA ASP A 105 21.68 19.81 8.59
C ASP A 105 23.14 20.27 8.62
N ALA A 106 23.45 21.32 9.39
CA ALA A 106 24.80 21.88 9.47
C ALA A 106 25.67 21.20 10.54
N SER A 107 25.11 20.36 11.42
CA SER A 107 25.82 19.78 12.57
C SER A 107 26.46 18.42 12.33
N ALA A 108 26.11 17.74 11.25
CA ALA A 108 26.54 16.37 11.03
C ALA A 108 27.89 16.33 10.31
N GLU A 109 28.87 15.59 10.86
CA GLU A 109 30.15 15.26 10.19
C GLU A 109 29.91 14.66 8.79
N VAL A 110 28.74 14.01 8.61
CA VAL A 110 28.19 13.55 7.34
C VAL A 110 27.01 14.44 6.96
N ARG A 111 27.10 15.14 5.83
CA ARG A 111 26.02 15.97 5.26
C ARG A 111 24.71 15.19 5.23
N LYS A 112 23.74 15.60 6.06
CA LYS A 112 22.42 14.96 6.16
C LYS A 112 21.36 15.87 5.54
N GLU A 113 20.60 15.32 4.62
CA GLU A 113 19.57 16.05 3.89
C GLU A 113 18.19 15.43 4.08
N THR A 114 17.17 16.28 4.18
CA THR A 114 15.76 15.89 4.15
C THR A 114 15.12 16.53 2.92
N TRP A 115 14.56 15.71 2.04
CA TRP A 115 13.93 16.15 0.80
C TRP A 115 12.42 15.90 0.88
N ILE A 116 11.62 16.90 0.52
CA ILE A 116 10.16 16.82 0.45
C ILE A 116 9.74 17.38 -0.91
N LEU A 117 9.06 16.59 -1.73
CA LEU A 117 8.47 17.11 -2.96
C LEU A 117 7.27 17.99 -2.62
N HIS A 118 7.10 19.11 -3.34
CA HIS A 118 5.97 20.00 -3.11
C HIS A 118 4.62 19.30 -3.29
N HIS A 119 4.52 18.38 -4.25
CA HIS A 119 3.31 17.60 -4.51
C HIS A 119 2.99 16.56 -3.42
N HIS A 120 3.98 16.18 -2.61
CA HIS A 120 3.75 15.35 -1.42
C HIS A 120 3.13 16.15 -0.29
N ILE A 121 3.24 17.47 -0.27
CA ILE A 121 2.67 18.30 0.80
C ILE A 121 1.14 18.22 0.71
N ALA A 122 0.50 17.87 1.83
CA ALA A 122 -0.94 17.86 2.01
C ALA A 122 -1.41 19.16 2.67
N THR A 123 -0.77 19.54 3.78
CA THR A 123 -1.05 20.79 4.50
C THR A 123 0.25 21.45 4.94
N VAL A 124 0.21 22.78 5.03
CA VAL A 124 1.25 23.61 5.61
C VAL A 124 0.59 24.51 6.64
N GLU A 125 1.08 24.48 7.87
CA GLU A 125 0.53 25.22 9.01
C GLU A 125 1.61 26.09 9.64
N LYS A 126 1.37 27.41 9.68
CA LYS A 126 2.21 28.36 10.43
C LYS A 126 1.67 28.48 11.85
N LEU A 127 2.44 28.01 12.84
CA LEU A 127 2.06 28.06 14.25
C LEU A 127 2.42 29.42 14.89
N PRO A 128 1.86 29.76 16.07
CA PRO A 128 2.18 30.99 16.77
C PRO A 128 3.68 31.16 17.03
N LEU A 129 4.16 32.41 16.96
CA LEU A 129 5.56 32.75 17.22
C LEU A 129 5.97 32.33 18.62
N THR A 130 7.14 31.70 18.73
CA THR A 130 7.73 31.27 20.01
C THR A 130 9.06 31.99 20.25
N THR A 131 9.59 31.87 21.47
CA THR A 131 10.94 32.37 21.80
C THR A 131 12.05 31.68 21.02
N ALA A 132 11.78 30.50 20.44
CA ALA A 132 12.72 29.76 19.62
C ALA A 132 12.65 30.11 18.12
N GLY A 133 11.65 30.87 17.70
CA GLY A 133 11.36 31.21 16.31
C GLY A 133 9.91 30.92 15.91
N CYS A 134 9.62 31.02 14.61
CA CYS A 134 8.34 30.74 13.97
C CYS A 134 8.24 29.25 13.60
N PRO A 135 7.35 28.46 14.22
CA PRO A 135 7.20 27.06 13.86
C PRO A 135 6.33 26.88 12.60
N LEU A 136 6.78 26.02 11.71
CA LEU A 136 6.11 25.65 10.46
C LEU A 136 5.96 24.14 10.41
N LEU A 137 4.72 23.67 10.38
CA LEU A 137 4.37 22.25 10.35
C LEU A 137 3.91 21.87 8.93
N ILE A 138 4.47 20.80 8.39
CA ILE A 138 4.15 20.29 7.05
C ILE A 138 3.72 18.84 7.21
N HIS A 139 2.48 18.54 6.83
CA HIS A 139 1.99 17.17 6.69
C HIS A 139 2.05 16.77 5.23
N CYS A 140 2.59 15.60 4.94
CA CYS A 140 2.67 15.06 3.59
C CYS A 140 1.64 13.95 3.39
N LYS A 141 1.13 13.81 2.16
CA LYS A 141 0.23 12.77 1.68
C LYS A 141 0.81 11.36 1.83
N ASN A 142 2.13 11.27 1.96
CA ASN A 142 2.87 10.05 2.19
C ASN A 142 3.18 9.77 3.67
N PHE A 143 2.53 10.51 4.58
CA PHE A 143 2.60 10.44 6.04
C PHE A 143 3.90 10.96 6.67
N HIS A 144 4.75 11.62 5.89
CA HIS A 144 5.86 12.38 6.47
C HIS A 144 5.34 13.65 7.14
N VAL A 145 5.70 13.86 8.40
CA VAL A 145 5.43 15.10 9.13
C VAL A 145 6.75 15.80 9.43
N ALA A 146 6.93 17.01 8.91
CA ALA A 146 8.12 17.82 9.13
C ALA A 146 7.78 19.06 9.95
N HIS A 147 8.50 19.27 11.05
CA HIS A 147 8.32 20.41 11.94
C HIS A 147 9.58 21.28 11.91
N PHE A 148 9.49 22.40 11.21
CA PHE A 148 10.56 23.39 11.12
C PHE A 148 10.36 24.51 12.14
N VAL A 149 11.45 25.06 12.66
CA VAL A 149 11.44 26.34 13.40
C VAL A 149 12.36 27.29 12.66
N ILE A 150 11.79 28.36 12.12
CA ILE A 150 12.47 29.38 11.32
C ILE A 150 12.72 30.59 12.21
N GLY A 151 13.96 31.09 12.24
CA GLY A 151 14.37 32.14 13.19
C GLY A 151 13.59 33.45 13.05
N GLN A 152 13.35 33.92 11.83
CA GLN A 152 12.62 35.15 11.57
C GLN A 152 11.20 34.87 11.09
N GLU A 153 10.23 35.61 11.63
CA GLU A 153 8.82 35.47 11.21
C GLU A 153 8.62 35.84 9.74
N ARG A 154 9.34 36.85 9.23
CA ARG A 154 9.28 37.26 7.84
C ARG A 154 9.65 36.11 6.90
N ASP A 155 10.82 35.50 7.11
CA ASP A 155 11.28 34.36 6.31
C ASP A 155 10.30 33.19 6.39
N CYS A 156 9.77 32.92 7.59
CA CYS A 156 8.75 31.89 7.82
C CYS A 156 7.48 32.15 6.98
N HIS A 157 7.02 33.40 6.92
CA HIS A 157 5.84 33.78 6.16
C HIS A 157 6.07 33.69 4.64
N GLU A 158 7.26 34.08 4.16
CA GLU A 158 7.64 33.96 2.75
C GLU A 158 7.73 32.49 2.31
N VAL A 159 8.34 31.62 3.13
CA VAL A 159 8.38 30.16 2.90
C VAL A 159 6.98 29.56 2.91
N TYR A 160 6.15 29.89 3.91
CA TYR A 160 4.77 29.44 4.02
C TYR A 160 3.96 29.76 2.76
N THR A 161 4.01 31.02 2.31
CA THR A 161 3.29 31.49 1.13
C THR A 161 3.76 30.80 -0.15
N SER A 162 5.07 30.60 -0.28
CA SER A 162 5.67 29.89 -1.41
C SER A 162 5.25 28.41 -1.45
N LEU A 163 5.25 27.72 -0.31
CA LEU A 163 4.83 26.32 -0.23
C LEU A 163 3.34 26.14 -0.54
N LEU A 164 2.47 27.03 -0.06
CA LEU A 164 1.04 26.99 -0.43
C LEU A 164 0.87 27.04 -1.94
N LYS A 165 1.54 27.99 -2.60
CA LYS A 165 1.48 28.14 -4.06
C LYS A 165 2.04 26.93 -4.82
N LEU A 166 3.16 26.37 -4.37
CA LEU A 166 3.86 25.29 -5.08
C LEU A 166 3.27 23.90 -4.83
N SER A 167 2.57 23.71 -3.71
CA SER A 167 1.94 22.42 -3.33
C SER A 167 0.53 22.22 -3.90
N GLN A 168 -0.09 23.28 -4.42
CA GLN A 168 -1.47 23.29 -4.91
C GLN A 168 -1.56 23.80 -6.37
N PRO A 169 -1.02 23.05 -7.34
CA PRO A 169 -1.16 23.41 -8.75
C PRO A 169 -2.63 23.39 -9.16
N VAL A 170 -3.03 24.34 -10.01
CA VAL A 170 -4.42 24.46 -10.47
C VAL A 170 -4.60 23.74 -11.80
N LYS A 171 -3.55 23.74 -12.63
CA LYS A 171 -3.59 23.15 -13.97
C LYS A 171 -2.76 21.86 -14.05
N PRO A 172 -3.21 20.83 -14.79
CA PRO A 172 -2.43 19.62 -15.00
C PRO A 172 -1.00 19.87 -15.51
N GLU A 173 -0.80 20.85 -16.38
CA GLU A 173 0.50 21.16 -16.97
C GLU A 173 1.52 21.72 -15.97
N GLU A 174 1.06 22.20 -14.81
CA GLU A 174 1.91 22.68 -13.71
C GLU A 174 2.46 21.53 -12.85
N LEU A 175 1.93 20.32 -13.01
CA LEU A 175 2.39 19.14 -12.29
C LEU A 175 3.83 18.80 -12.68
N TYR A 176 4.59 18.28 -11.71
CA TYR A 176 6.01 17.98 -11.90
C TYR A 176 6.28 17.05 -13.11
N ALA A 177 5.40 16.11 -13.42
CA ALA A 177 5.56 15.16 -14.52
C ALA A 177 5.72 15.83 -15.90
N PHE A 178 5.15 17.02 -16.10
CA PHE A 178 5.24 17.75 -17.37
C PHE A 178 6.53 18.56 -17.49
N SER A 179 7.21 18.84 -16.37
CA SER A 179 8.52 19.50 -16.35
C SER A 179 9.68 18.53 -16.09
N TYR A 180 9.39 17.31 -15.62
CA TYR A 180 10.40 16.29 -15.32
C TYR A 180 11.13 15.83 -16.57
N ASN A 181 12.46 16.02 -16.60
CA ASN A 181 13.31 15.63 -17.72
C ASN A 181 14.54 14.82 -17.24
N PRO A 182 14.47 13.48 -17.24
CA PRO A 182 15.59 12.62 -16.87
C PRO A 182 16.70 12.55 -17.93
N LYS A 183 16.74 13.47 -18.91
CA LYS A 183 17.67 13.49 -20.05
C LYS A 183 17.58 12.21 -20.91
N MET A 184 16.39 11.62 -20.97
CA MET A 184 16.10 10.46 -21.84
C MET A 184 15.68 10.93 -23.24
N SER A 185 16.04 10.16 -24.27
CA SER A 185 15.52 10.37 -25.63
C SER A 185 14.01 10.16 -25.69
N LYS A 186 13.37 10.77 -26.69
CA LYS A 186 11.93 10.59 -26.95
C LYS A 186 11.59 9.11 -27.19
N ASP A 187 12.42 8.39 -27.94
CA ASP A 187 12.23 6.96 -28.21
C ASP A 187 12.21 6.12 -26.93
N ASN A 188 13.15 6.37 -26.01
CA ASN A 188 13.21 5.65 -24.74
C ASN A 188 12.00 5.94 -23.85
N ARG A 189 11.45 7.16 -23.92
CA ARG A 189 10.21 7.53 -23.22
C ARG A 189 9.01 6.78 -23.78
N GLU A 190 8.89 6.69 -25.10
CA GLU A 190 7.81 5.92 -25.76
C GLU A 190 7.91 4.43 -25.44
N ILE A 191 9.12 3.86 -25.47
CA ILE A 191 9.37 2.47 -25.06
C ILE A 191 8.92 2.25 -23.61
N GLY A 192 9.15 3.23 -22.73
CA GLY A 192 8.73 3.17 -21.33
C GLY A 192 7.22 3.08 -21.14
N TRP A 193 6.43 3.79 -21.96
CA TRP A 193 4.97 3.69 -21.96
C TRP A 193 4.47 2.38 -22.59
N LYS A 194 5.11 1.93 -23.67
CA LYS A 194 4.82 0.66 -24.36
C LYS A 194 5.26 -0.58 -23.59
N LEU A 195 5.89 -0.41 -22.43
CA LEU A 195 6.32 -1.54 -21.59
C LEU A 195 5.14 -2.44 -21.24
N ILE A 196 3.96 -1.87 -20.97
CA ILE A 196 2.75 -2.61 -20.61
C ILE A 196 1.76 -2.51 -21.77
N ASP A 197 1.35 -3.68 -22.26
CA ASP A 197 0.26 -3.83 -23.21
C ASP A 197 -0.83 -4.68 -22.57
N LEU A 198 -2.03 -4.10 -22.42
CA LEU A 198 -3.17 -4.76 -21.80
C LEU A 198 -3.74 -5.88 -22.67
N LYS A 199 -3.57 -5.82 -24.00
CA LYS A 199 -4.00 -6.90 -24.91
C LYS A 199 -3.25 -8.19 -24.60
N VAL A 200 -1.97 -8.09 -24.27
CA VAL A 200 -1.14 -9.24 -23.91
C VAL A 200 -1.66 -9.91 -22.62
N ASP A 201 -2.17 -9.14 -21.65
CA ASP A 201 -2.79 -9.72 -20.45
C ASP A 201 -4.12 -10.44 -20.77
N TYR A 202 -4.96 -9.86 -21.62
CA TYR A 202 -6.17 -10.52 -22.10
C TYR A 202 -5.86 -11.81 -22.88
N GLN A 203 -4.86 -11.80 -23.77
CA GLN A 203 -4.38 -13.00 -24.46
C GLN A 203 -3.83 -14.05 -23.49
N ARG A 204 -3.09 -13.62 -22.46
CA ARG A 204 -2.63 -14.48 -21.37
C ARG A 204 -3.79 -15.07 -20.59
N MET A 205 -4.92 -14.38 -20.48
CA MET A 205 -6.20 -14.89 -19.95
C MET A 205 -7.03 -15.69 -20.97
N GLY A 206 -6.54 -15.86 -22.21
CA GLY A 206 -7.18 -16.66 -23.25
C GLY A 206 -8.33 -15.92 -23.93
N ILE A 207 -8.22 -14.59 -24.04
CA ILE A 207 -9.17 -13.72 -24.72
C ILE A 207 -8.51 -13.13 -25.98
N PRO A 208 -9.20 -13.11 -27.14
CA PRO A 208 -10.57 -13.60 -27.36
C PRO A 208 -10.67 -15.14 -27.35
N ASN A 209 -11.87 -15.65 -27.08
CA ASN A 209 -12.23 -17.07 -27.18
C ASN A 209 -13.69 -17.23 -27.60
N ASP A 210 -14.25 -18.44 -27.54
CA ASP A 210 -15.62 -18.75 -27.96
C ASP A 210 -16.70 -17.94 -27.23
N TYR A 211 -16.41 -17.46 -26.02
CA TYR A 211 -17.37 -16.78 -25.15
C TYR A 211 -17.12 -15.28 -24.99
N TRP A 212 -15.88 -14.81 -25.18
CA TRP A 212 -15.47 -13.44 -24.89
C TRP A 212 -14.68 -12.83 -26.04
N GLU A 213 -14.92 -11.55 -26.30
CA GLU A 213 -14.22 -10.80 -27.34
C GLU A 213 -13.77 -9.41 -26.87
N ILE A 214 -12.70 -8.92 -27.49
CA ILE A 214 -12.23 -7.54 -27.34
C ILE A 214 -12.95 -6.72 -28.40
N THR A 215 -13.70 -5.70 -27.99
CA THR A 215 -14.49 -4.86 -28.88
C THR A 215 -13.98 -3.42 -28.89
N ASP A 216 -14.10 -2.77 -30.05
CA ASP A 216 -13.76 -1.36 -30.28
C ASP A 216 -14.98 -0.44 -30.16
N LEU A 217 -16.12 -0.92 -29.64
CA LEU A 217 -17.33 -0.12 -29.47
C LEU A 217 -17.14 1.12 -28.61
N ASN A 218 -16.10 1.16 -27.76
CA ASN A 218 -15.76 2.33 -26.95
C ASN A 218 -14.55 3.12 -27.49
N LYS A 219 -14.09 2.85 -28.72
CA LYS A 219 -12.93 3.49 -29.35
C LYS A 219 -12.96 5.02 -29.21
N ASP A 220 -14.11 5.61 -29.49
CA ASP A 220 -14.33 7.06 -29.47
C ASP A 220 -14.96 7.55 -28.15
N TYR A 221 -14.96 6.70 -27.11
CA TYR A 221 -15.48 6.97 -25.76
C TYR A 221 -16.98 7.26 -25.66
N GLU A 222 -17.76 6.87 -26.68
CA GLU A 222 -19.20 7.14 -26.74
C GLU A 222 -20.03 6.22 -25.83
N VAL A 223 -19.61 4.96 -25.67
CA VAL A 223 -20.29 3.99 -24.78
C VAL A 223 -20.02 4.36 -23.31
N CYS A 224 -18.77 4.65 -22.98
CA CYS A 224 -18.35 5.07 -21.66
C CYS A 224 -17.09 5.93 -21.71
N SER A 225 -17.22 7.20 -21.34
CA SER A 225 -16.10 8.15 -21.31
C SER A 225 -15.04 7.89 -20.26
N THR A 226 -15.29 6.94 -19.36
CA THR A 226 -14.39 6.63 -18.24
C THR A 226 -13.80 5.21 -18.30
N TYR A 227 -14.09 4.46 -19.36
CA TYR A 227 -13.47 3.18 -19.69
C TYR A 227 -12.41 3.37 -20.78
N PRO A 228 -11.51 2.39 -20.97
CA PRO A 228 -10.55 2.43 -22.07
C PRO A 228 -11.25 2.29 -23.45
N PRO A 229 -10.56 2.64 -24.56
CA PRO A 229 -11.07 2.49 -25.92
C PRO A 229 -11.50 1.06 -26.26
N GLU A 230 -10.71 0.08 -25.80
CA GLU A 230 -10.96 -1.34 -26.01
C GLU A 230 -11.46 -1.96 -24.72
N ILE A 231 -12.62 -2.62 -24.80
CA ILE A 231 -13.25 -3.28 -23.66
C ILE A 231 -13.56 -4.73 -24.02
N VAL A 232 -13.70 -5.58 -23.01
CA VAL A 232 -13.96 -7.00 -23.20
C VAL A 232 -15.37 -7.34 -22.74
N VAL A 233 -16.16 -7.89 -23.66
CA VAL A 233 -17.59 -8.20 -23.49
C VAL A 233 -17.86 -9.65 -23.91
N PRO A 234 -18.98 -10.26 -23.47
CA PRO A 234 -19.39 -11.56 -23.98
C PRO A 234 -19.62 -11.48 -25.49
N ARG A 235 -19.14 -12.47 -26.25
CA ARG A 235 -19.33 -12.56 -27.71
C ARG A 235 -20.81 -12.64 -28.11
N ALA A 236 -21.66 -13.16 -27.23
CA ALA A 236 -23.11 -13.21 -27.45
C ALA A 236 -23.79 -11.82 -27.31
N ALA A 237 -23.12 -10.84 -26.71
CA ALA A 237 -23.70 -9.51 -26.51
C ALA A 237 -23.67 -8.69 -27.81
N SER A 238 -24.84 -8.37 -28.33
CA SER A 238 -24.95 -7.55 -29.55
C SER A 238 -24.53 -6.09 -29.30
N LYS A 239 -24.17 -5.37 -30.36
CA LYS A 239 -23.93 -3.91 -30.28
C LYS A 239 -25.11 -3.15 -29.66
N ALA A 240 -26.34 -3.55 -29.97
CA ALA A 240 -27.54 -2.94 -29.39
C ALA A 240 -27.63 -3.20 -27.87
N THR A 241 -27.32 -4.43 -27.44
CA THR A 241 -27.25 -4.83 -26.03
C THR A 241 -26.25 -3.98 -25.26
N VAL A 242 -25.04 -3.80 -25.81
CA VAL A 242 -23.97 -2.97 -25.21
C VAL A 242 -24.40 -1.51 -25.06
N ILE A 243 -24.99 -0.91 -26.11
CA ILE A 243 -25.43 0.48 -26.10
C ILE A 243 -26.65 0.69 -25.18
N GLY A 244 -27.58 -0.26 -25.15
CA GLY A 244 -28.75 -0.21 -24.26
C GLY A 244 -28.35 -0.31 -22.80
N SER A 245 -27.49 -1.27 -22.46
CA SER A 245 -26.92 -1.41 -21.11
C SER A 245 -26.18 -0.15 -20.68
N SER A 246 -25.42 0.52 -21.56
CA SER A 246 -24.69 1.74 -21.18
C SER A 246 -25.60 2.90 -20.79
N ARG A 247 -26.77 3.02 -21.42
CA ARG A 247 -27.77 4.02 -21.05
C ARG A 247 -28.41 3.73 -19.69
N PHE A 248 -28.46 2.47 -19.29
CA PHE A 248 -29.03 2.04 -18.01
C PHE A 248 -28.01 1.95 -16.88
N ARG A 249 -26.72 1.92 -17.18
CA ARG A 249 -25.63 1.87 -16.20
C ARG A 249 -25.12 3.27 -15.90
N SER A 250 -24.91 3.57 -14.62
CA SER A 250 -24.47 4.90 -14.21
C SER A 250 -23.17 5.32 -14.94
N ARG A 251 -23.21 6.45 -15.65
CA ARG A 251 -22.09 6.98 -16.44
C ARG A 251 -21.64 6.08 -17.59
N GLY A 252 -22.51 5.21 -18.11
CA GLY A 252 -22.16 4.32 -19.21
C GLY A 252 -21.26 3.15 -18.82
N ARG A 253 -20.94 2.98 -17.52
CA ARG A 253 -19.98 1.97 -17.05
C ARG A 253 -20.64 0.60 -17.02
N ILE A 254 -20.72 -0.01 -18.19
CA ILE A 254 -21.33 -1.30 -18.46
C ILE A 254 -20.56 -2.47 -17.82
N PRO A 255 -21.20 -3.63 -17.66
CA PRO A 255 -20.54 -4.90 -17.36
C PRO A 255 -19.43 -5.21 -18.38
N VAL A 256 -18.18 -5.30 -17.91
CA VAL A 256 -17.02 -5.70 -18.72
C VAL A 256 -16.15 -6.68 -17.96
N LEU A 257 -15.41 -7.51 -18.69
CA LEU A 257 -14.50 -8.50 -18.09
C LEU A 257 -13.32 -7.81 -17.40
N SER A 258 -13.09 -8.18 -16.14
CA SER A 258 -11.90 -7.83 -15.36
C SER A 258 -10.90 -8.99 -15.33
N TYR A 259 -11.39 -10.20 -15.04
CA TYR A 259 -10.58 -11.41 -14.93
C TYR A 259 -11.34 -12.65 -15.39
N LEU A 260 -10.66 -13.57 -16.07
CA LEU A 260 -11.20 -14.89 -16.44
C LEU A 260 -10.37 -16.00 -15.80
N TYR A 261 -11.03 -16.88 -15.06
CA TYR A 261 -10.41 -18.10 -14.53
C TYR A 261 -10.52 -19.22 -15.58
N LYS A 262 -9.43 -19.39 -16.34
CA LYS A 262 -9.39 -20.25 -17.54
C LYS A 262 -9.86 -21.67 -17.32
N GLU A 263 -9.57 -22.24 -16.15
CA GLU A 263 -9.78 -23.65 -15.88
C GLU A 263 -11.27 -24.03 -15.78
N ASN A 264 -12.16 -23.07 -15.54
CA ASN A 264 -13.60 -23.33 -15.40
C ASN A 264 -14.50 -22.30 -16.10
N ASN A 265 -13.94 -21.33 -16.84
CA ASN A 265 -14.64 -20.22 -17.49
C ASN A 265 -15.39 -19.25 -16.55
N ALA A 266 -15.20 -19.33 -15.24
CA ALA A 266 -15.78 -18.36 -14.32
C ALA A 266 -15.09 -17.00 -14.47
N ALA A 267 -15.90 -15.95 -14.65
CA ALA A 267 -15.43 -14.60 -14.91
C ALA A 267 -15.71 -13.68 -13.73
N ILE A 268 -14.79 -12.75 -13.46
CA ILE A 268 -15.06 -11.55 -12.68
C ILE A 268 -15.32 -10.42 -13.68
N CYS A 269 -16.52 -9.88 -13.64
CA CYS A 269 -16.94 -8.72 -14.41
C CYS A 269 -17.13 -7.52 -13.47
N ARG A 270 -17.00 -6.31 -14.01
CA ARG A 270 -17.17 -5.07 -13.26
C ARG A 270 -18.07 -4.08 -13.98
N CYS A 271 -18.81 -3.28 -13.21
CA CYS A 271 -19.65 -2.20 -13.73
C CYS A 271 -19.94 -1.13 -12.67
N SER A 272 -20.74 -0.14 -13.05
CA SER A 272 -21.46 0.73 -12.12
C SER A 272 -22.84 0.18 -11.75
N GLN A 273 -23.50 0.80 -10.78
CA GLN A 273 -24.88 0.48 -10.44
C GLN A 273 -25.85 0.70 -11.63
N PRO A 274 -26.95 -0.05 -11.69
CA PRO A 274 -28.04 0.23 -12.62
C PRO A 274 -28.82 1.48 -12.20
N LEU A 275 -29.49 2.09 -13.17
CA LEU A 275 -30.43 3.21 -13.01
C LEU A 275 -31.86 2.70 -12.82
N SER A 276 -32.02 1.68 -11.96
CA SER A 276 -33.30 0.98 -11.77
C SER A 276 -34.34 1.81 -11.01
N GLY A 277 -33.92 2.80 -10.23
CA GLY A 277 -34.83 3.54 -9.34
C GLY A 277 -35.69 2.58 -8.52
N PHE A 278 -37.00 2.87 -8.46
CA PHE A 278 -37.93 1.97 -7.80
C PHE A 278 -38.29 0.73 -8.64
N SER A 279 -38.45 0.87 -9.95
CA SER A 279 -39.01 -0.19 -10.80
C SER A 279 -38.56 -0.18 -12.27
N ALA A 280 -37.67 0.72 -12.67
CA ALA A 280 -37.17 0.79 -14.04
C ALA A 280 -36.39 -0.48 -14.40
N ARG A 281 -36.63 -0.94 -15.62
CA ARG A 281 -36.01 -2.14 -16.21
C ARG A 281 -35.36 -1.78 -17.53
N CYS A 282 -34.37 -2.57 -17.93
CA CYS A 282 -33.71 -2.44 -19.22
C CYS A 282 -33.46 -3.84 -19.78
N LEU A 283 -34.17 -4.17 -20.86
CA LEU A 283 -34.06 -5.47 -21.50
C LEU A 283 -32.63 -5.74 -21.98
N GLU A 284 -31.96 -4.73 -22.51
CA GLU A 284 -30.59 -4.84 -22.98
C GLU A 284 -29.60 -5.08 -21.84
N ASP A 285 -29.83 -4.53 -20.64
CA ASP A 285 -28.99 -4.82 -19.47
C ASP A 285 -29.26 -6.22 -18.91
N GLU A 286 -30.53 -6.65 -18.89
CA GLU A 286 -30.91 -8.03 -18.55
C GLU A 286 -30.26 -9.04 -19.51
N GLN A 287 -30.28 -8.77 -20.82
CA GLN A 287 -29.57 -9.56 -21.85
C GLN A 287 -28.05 -9.54 -21.67
N MET A 288 -27.46 -8.41 -21.28
CA MET A 288 -26.03 -8.29 -21.03
C MET A 288 -25.59 -9.22 -19.89
N LEU A 289 -26.33 -9.22 -18.77
CA LEU A 289 -26.05 -10.10 -17.63
C LEU A 289 -26.28 -11.56 -18.00
N GLN A 290 -27.32 -11.85 -18.80
CA GLN A 290 -27.57 -13.18 -19.31
C GLN A 290 -26.41 -13.70 -20.17
N ALA A 291 -25.86 -12.86 -21.05
CA ALA A 291 -24.71 -13.23 -21.88
C ALA A 291 -23.45 -13.52 -21.03
N ILE A 292 -23.25 -12.80 -19.93
CA ILE A 292 -22.15 -13.08 -18.96
C ILE A 292 -22.38 -14.43 -18.27
N ARG A 293 -23.62 -14.73 -17.87
CA ARG A 293 -24.00 -16.01 -17.27
C ARG A 293 -23.75 -17.16 -18.25
N GLU A 294 -24.14 -17.00 -19.51
CA GLU A 294 -23.97 -18.00 -20.58
C GLU A 294 -22.51 -18.21 -21.00
N ALA A 295 -21.66 -17.20 -20.86
CA ALA A 295 -20.23 -17.29 -21.08
C ALA A 295 -19.51 -18.23 -20.08
N ASN A 296 -20.21 -18.71 -19.04
CA ASN A 296 -19.76 -19.76 -18.14
C ASN A 296 -20.77 -20.93 -18.15
N PRO A 297 -20.66 -21.88 -19.09
CA PRO A 297 -21.57 -23.01 -19.19
C PRO A 297 -21.47 -23.99 -17.99
N GLY A 298 -20.43 -23.87 -17.16
CA GLY A 298 -20.22 -24.73 -16.00
C GLY A 298 -21.04 -24.36 -14.76
N SER A 299 -21.72 -23.21 -14.76
CA SER A 299 -22.55 -22.74 -13.64
C SER A 299 -23.96 -22.34 -14.11
N PRO A 300 -25.02 -22.78 -13.42
CA PRO A 300 -26.38 -22.41 -13.77
C PRO A 300 -26.75 -20.99 -13.30
N PHE A 301 -25.91 -20.34 -12.49
CA PHE A 301 -26.15 -19.00 -11.96
C PHE A 301 -24.87 -18.15 -11.95
N MET A 302 -25.03 -16.84 -11.79
CA MET A 302 -23.94 -15.91 -11.51
C MET A 302 -24.21 -15.09 -10.24
N TYR A 303 -23.17 -14.61 -9.59
CA TYR A 303 -23.31 -13.67 -8.47
C TYR A 303 -23.36 -12.22 -8.98
N VAL A 304 -24.22 -11.41 -8.37
CA VAL A 304 -24.15 -9.95 -8.47
C VAL A 304 -23.78 -9.41 -7.09
N VAL A 305 -22.64 -8.73 -7.01
CA VAL A 305 -22.05 -8.26 -5.77
C VAL A 305 -22.05 -6.75 -5.75
N ASP A 306 -22.93 -6.19 -4.93
CA ASP A 306 -22.89 -4.78 -4.57
C ASP A 306 -22.00 -4.60 -3.33
N THR A 307 -20.87 -3.96 -3.54
CA THR A 307 -19.89 -3.73 -2.48
C THR A 307 -20.35 -2.69 -1.45
N ARG A 308 -21.48 -2.00 -1.64
CA ARG A 308 -22.01 -1.02 -0.68
C ARG A 308 -22.66 -1.69 0.54
N PRO A 309 -22.77 -0.96 1.67
CA PRO A 309 -23.76 -1.28 2.69
C PRO A 309 -25.17 -1.16 2.11
N LYS A 310 -26.06 -2.08 2.50
CA LYS A 310 -27.45 -2.13 2.03
C LYS A 310 -28.18 -0.79 2.17
N LEU A 311 -28.01 -0.10 3.30
CA LEU A 311 -28.62 1.22 3.54
C LEU A 311 -28.17 2.26 2.51
N ASN A 312 -26.87 2.31 2.19
CA ASN A 312 -26.33 3.23 1.20
C ASN A 312 -26.85 2.89 -0.21
N ALA A 313 -27.03 1.61 -0.53
CA ALA A 313 -27.63 1.17 -1.78
C ALA A 313 -29.12 1.58 -1.88
N MET A 314 -29.89 1.42 -0.80
CA MET A 314 -31.29 1.87 -0.72
C MET A 314 -31.42 3.39 -0.88
N ALA A 315 -30.53 4.18 -0.27
CA ALA A 315 -30.52 5.63 -0.45
C ALA A 315 -30.25 6.04 -1.91
N ASN A 316 -29.32 5.35 -2.60
CA ASN A 316 -29.10 5.57 -4.04
C ASN A 316 -30.32 5.15 -4.87
N ARG A 317 -31.02 4.09 -4.48
CA ARG A 317 -32.25 3.65 -5.13
C ARG A 317 -33.34 4.73 -5.09
N ALA A 318 -33.50 5.38 -3.94
CA ALA A 318 -34.42 6.51 -3.79
C ALA A 318 -34.05 7.72 -4.68
N ALA A 319 -32.78 7.87 -5.04
CA ALA A 319 -32.29 8.91 -5.94
C ALA A 319 -32.31 8.51 -7.45
N GLY A 320 -33.08 7.49 -7.83
CA GLY A 320 -33.22 7.05 -9.23
C GLY A 320 -32.08 6.15 -9.75
N LYS A 321 -31.14 5.76 -8.88
CA LYS A 321 -30.15 4.70 -9.16
C LYS A 321 -30.66 3.37 -8.60
N GLY A 322 -29.80 2.41 -8.26
CA GLY A 322 -30.27 1.25 -7.53
C GLY A 322 -29.31 0.07 -7.55
N TYR A 323 -29.90 -1.11 -7.59
CA TYR A 323 -29.28 -2.41 -7.69
C TYR A 323 -30.25 -3.36 -8.40
N GLU A 324 -29.75 -4.50 -8.84
CA GLU A 324 -30.46 -5.53 -9.59
C GLU A 324 -31.53 -6.19 -8.73
N ASN A 325 -32.74 -6.37 -9.29
CA ASN A 325 -33.81 -7.11 -8.63
C ASN A 325 -33.82 -8.56 -9.13
N GLU A 326 -33.74 -9.53 -8.23
CA GLU A 326 -33.71 -10.97 -8.58
C GLU A 326 -34.96 -11.41 -9.37
N ASP A 327 -36.09 -10.71 -9.25
CA ASP A 327 -37.29 -10.99 -10.05
C ASP A 327 -37.16 -10.60 -11.54
N ASN A 328 -36.24 -9.68 -11.86
CA ASN A 328 -36.06 -9.14 -13.22
C ASN A 328 -34.84 -9.74 -13.92
N TYR A 329 -33.84 -10.20 -13.16
CA TYR A 329 -32.61 -10.77 -13.67
C TYR A 329 -32.60 -12.26 -13.37
N ASP A 330 -32.91 -13.08 -14.37
CA ASP A 330 -32.94 -14.52 -14.20
C ASP A 330 -31.55 -15.08 -13.84
N ASN A 331 -31.53 -16.09 -12.97
CA ASN A 331 -30.33 -16.85 -12.62
C ASN A 331 -29.18 -16.03 -11.99
N ILE A 332 -29.50 -14.90 -11.34
CA ILE A 332 -28.54 -14.21 -10.48
C ILE A 332 -28.72 -14.58 -9.01
N ARG A 333 -27.64 -14.44 -8.24
CA ARG A 333 -27.67 -14.42 -6.78
C ARG A 333 -27.11 -13.10 -6.29
N PHE A 334 -27.94 -12.26 -5.68
CA PHE A 334 -27.54 -10.92 -5.27
C PHE A 334 -26.93 -10.91 -3.86
N LYS A 335 -25.81 -10.19 -3.66
CA LYS A 335 -25.18 -10.01 -2.33
C LYS A 335 -24.68 -8.59 -2.07
N PHE A 336 -24.89 -8.11 -0.84
CA PHE A 336 -24.25 -6.92 -0.30
C PHE A 336 -23.03 -7.30 0.57
N ILE A 337 -21.90 -6.60 0.43
CA ILE A 337 -20.69 -6.86 1.24
C ILE A 337 -20.36 -5.75 2.25
N GLY A 338 -20.87 -4.52 2.07
CA GLY A 338 -20.80 -3.51 3.15
C GLY A 338 -19.50 -2.71 3.27
N ILE A 339 -18.84 -2.37 2.16
CA ILE A 339 -17.70 -1.46 2.15
C ILE A 339 -18.17 -0.01 2.07
N GLU A 340 -17.87 0.75 3.12
CA GLU A 340 -18.27 2.15 3.28
C GLU A 340 -17.69 3.09 2.20
N ASN A 341 -18.22 4.30 2.13
CA ASN A 341 -17.88 5.27 1.08
C ASN A 341 -16.55 6.02 1.32
N ILE A 342 -16.15 6.83 0.34
CA ILE A 342 -14.89 7.56 0.33
C ILE A 342 -14.72 8.53 1.52
N HIS A 343 -15.81 9.10 2.04
CA HIS A 343 -15.77 10.05 3.15
C HIS A 343 -15.47 9.32 4.47
N VAL A 344 -16.06 8.13 4.66
CA VAL A 344 -15.76 7.28 5.81
C VAL A 344 -14.29 6.85 5.79
N MET A 345 -13.76 6.48 4.61
CA MET A 345 -12.34 6.10 4.48
C MET A 345 -11.39 7.26 4.78
N ARG A 346 -11.70 8.47 4.30
CA ARG A 346 -10.90 9.67 4.60
C ARG A 346 -10.88 9.93 6.11
N ASN A 347 -12.05 9.93 6.76
CA ASN A 347 -12.14 10.18 8.19
C ASN A 347 -11.44 9.08 9.01
N SER A 348 -11.51 7.83 8.55
CA SER A 348 -10.83 6.71 9.19
C SER A 348 -9.31 6.86 9.16
N LEU A 349 -8.75 7.21 8.00
CA LEU A 349 -7.31 7.47 7.88
C LEU A 349 -6.89 8.68 8.73
N GLN A 350 -7.67 9.75 8.73
CA GLN A 350 -7.37 10.94 9.54
C GLN A 350 -7.21 10.58 11.02
N LYS A 351 -8.16 9.82 11.57
CA LYS A 351 -8.09 9.32 12.96
C LYS A 351 -6.88 8.41 13.20
N LEU A 352 -6.53 7.56 12.23
CA LEU A 352 -5.33 6.71 12.33
C LEU A 352 -4.06 7.56 12.43
N LEU A 353 -3.95 8.62 11.61
CA LEU A 353 -2.80 9.51 11.62
C LEU A 353 -2.71 10.28 12.95
N GLU A 354 -3.83 10.78 13.48
CA GLU A 354 -3.86 11.42 14.81
C GLU A 354 -3.30 10.50 15.92
N VAL A 355 -3.60 9.21 15.86
CA VAL A 355 -3.04 8.21 16.80
C VAL A 355 -1.53 8.06 16.59
N CYS A 356 -1.07 8.00 15.34
CA CYS A 356 0.36 7.91 15.00
C CYS A 356 1.14 9.15 15.47
N GLU A 357 0.48 10.31 15.53
CA GLU A 357 1.09 11.58 15.91
C GLU A 357 1.08 11.85 17.42
N THR A 358 0.44 10.99 18.20
CA THR A 358 0.39 11.13 19.66
C THR A 358 1.80 11.04 20.26
N LYS A 359 2.11 11.96 21.17
CA LYS A 359 3.40 11.98 21.89
C LYS A 359 3.39 10.94 23.00
N SER A 360 4.29 9.95 22.92
CA SER A 360 4.49 8.91 23.93
C SER A 360 3.18 8.25 24.44
N PRO A 361 2.32 7.70 23.54
CA PRO A 361 1.09 7.04 23.97
C PRO A 361 1.41 5.79 24.79
N SER A 362 0.55 5.46 25.76
CA SER A 362 0.58 4.12 26.35
C SER A 362 0.13 3.09 25.30
N MET A 363 0.50 1.82 25.48
CA MET A 363 0.05 0.74 24.58
C MET A 363 -1.49 0.65 24.53
N SER A 364 -2.15 0.87 25.67
CA SER A 364 -3.62 0.86 25.75
C SER A 364 -4.24 1.99 24.92
N ASP A 365 -3.70 3.21 25.05
CA ASP A 365 -4.20 4.37 24.31
C ASP A 365 -3.99 4.21 22.81
N PHE A 366 -2.83 3.69 22.40
CA PHE A 366 -2.53 3.42 21.00
C PHE A 366 -3.49 2.39 20.40
N LEU A 367 -3.69 1.25 21.08
CA LEU A 367 -4.60 0.20 20.60
C LEU A 367 -6.05 0.67 20.54
N THR A 368 -6.49 1.43 21.55
CA THR A 368 -7.84 2.01 21.61
C THR A 368 -8.03 3.03 20.49
N GLY A 369 -7.04 3.90 20.25
CA GLY A 369 -7.05 4.84 19.14
C GLY A 369 -7.09 4.14 17.78
N LEU A 370 -6.27 3.11 17.60
CA LEU A 370 -6.23 2.30 16.39
C LEU A 370 -7.59 1.63 16.11
N GLU A 371 -8.22 1.04 17.12
CA GLU A 371 -9.56 0.46 17.00
C GLU A 371 -10.60 1.52 16.65
N ASN A 372 -10.59 2.66 17.34
CA ASN A 372 -11.51 3.78 17.13
C ASN A 372 -11.34 4.48 15.77
N SER A 373 -10.17 4.37 15.14
CA SER A 373 -9.96 4.81 13.75
C SER A 373 -10.82 4.00 12.77
N GLY A 374 -11.12 2.73 13.09
CA GLY A 374 -11.81 1.79 12.22
C GLY A 374 -11.00 1.35 10.99
N TRP A 375 -9.74 1.77 10.85
CA TRP A 375 -8.97 1.58 9.62
C TRP A 375 -8.77 0.10 9.27
N LEU A 376 -8.28 -0.70 10.22
CA LEU A 376 -8.08 -2.14 10.01
C LEU A 376 -9.40 -2.89 9.76
N ARG A 377 -10.52 -2.42 10.32
CA ARG A 377 -11.85 -2.96 10.02
C ARG A 377 -12.24 -2.72 8.55
N HIS A 378 -11.88 -1.58 8.00
CA HIS A 378 -12.12 -1.27 6.58
C HIS A 378 -11.20 -2.07 5.65
N ILE A 379 -9.92 -2.23 6.00
CA ILE A 379 -8.99 -3.13 5.30
C ILE A 379 -9.53 -4.57 5.28
N LYS A 380 -9.99 -5.06 6.44
CA LYS A 380 -10.64 -6.37 6.56
C LYS A 380 -11.87 -6.49 5.64
N ALA A 381 -12.76 -5.50 5.63
CA ALA A 381 -13.97 -5.56 4.81
C ALA A 381 -13.67 -5.66 3.30
N VAL A 382 -12.65 -4.94 2.83
CA VAL A 382 -12.16 -5.03 1.44
C VAL A 382 -11.56 -6.42 1.16
N MET A 383 -10.79 -6.97 2.10
CA MET A 383 -10.22 -8.32 2.00
C MET A 383 -11.32 -9.40 1.97
N ASP A 384 -12.31 -9.33 2.86
CA ASP A 384 -13.46 -10.26 2.92
C ASP A 384 -14.22 -10.30 1.59
N ALA A 385 -14.46 -9.14 0.97
CA ALA A 385 -15.10 -9.05 -0.34
C ALA A 385 -14.31 -9.78 -1.42
N SER A 386 -12.99 -9.58 -1.41
CA SER A 386 -12.08 -10.17 -2.39
C SER A 386 -11.96 -11.68 -2.23
N VAL A 387 -11.94 -12.16 -0.97
CA VAL A 387 -11.99 -13.60 -0.64
C VAL A 387 -13.31 -14.21 -1.09
N PHE A 388 -14.43 -13.51 -0.89
CA PHE A 388 -15.74 -13.99 -1.38
C PHE A 388 -15.74 -14.18 -2.90
N LEU A 389 -15.26 -13.18 -3.66
CA LEU A 389 -15.12 -13.30 -5.12
C LEU A 389 -14.24 -14.47 -5.53
N ALA A 390 -13.06 -14.61 -4.91
CA ALA A 390 -12.13 -15.68 -5.22
C ALA A 390 -12.75 -17.07 -4.97
N LYS A 391 -13.49 -17.24 -3.86
CA LYS A 391 -14.21 -18.48 -3.55
C LYS A 391 -15.35 -18.75 -4.54
N ALA A 392 -16.13 -17.73 -4.90
CA ALA A 392 -17.21 -17.87 -5.87
C ALA A 392 -16.67 -18.35 -7.25
N VAL A 393 -15.56 -17.77 -7.70
CA VAL A 393 -14.93 -18.11 -8.98
C VAL A 393 -14.24 -19.49 -8.93
N LYS A 394 -13.46 -19.77 -7.88
CA LYS A 394 -12.65 -20.99 -7.80
C LYS A 394 -13.47 -22.20 -7.34
N ASP A 395 -14.16 -22.06 -6.21
CA ASP A 395 -14.76 -23.19 -5.48
C ASP A 395 -16.18 -23.45 -5.98
N GLU A 396 -16.98 -22.39 -6.17
CA GLU A 396 -18.35 -22.52 -6.69
C GLU A 396 -18.43 -22.49 -8.22
N LYS A 397 -17.30 -22.20 -8.90
CA LYS A 397 -17.20 -22.10 -10.37
C LYS A 397 -18.19 -21.13 -11.00
N ALA A 398 -18.64 -20.13 -10.24
CA ALA A 398 -19.65 -19.17 -10.67
C ALA A 398 -18.99 -17.85 -11.11
N SER A 399 -19.51 -17.27 -12.19
CA SER A 399 -19.14 -15.91 -12.60
C SER A 399 -19.70 -14.88 -11.62
N VAL A 400 -19.02 -13.74 -11.47
CA VAL A 400 -19.38 -12.67 -10.54
C VAL A 400 -19.37 -11.34 -11.27
N LEU A 401 -20.46 -10.58 -11.18
CA LEU A 401 -20.51 -9.17 -11.55
C LEU A 401 -20.37 -8.31 -10.29
N VAL A 402 -19.38 -7.42 -10.28
CA VAL A 402 -19.03 -6.61 -9.12
C VAL A 402 -19.31 -5.14 -9.44
N HIS A 403 -20.05 -4.47 -8.57
CA HIS A 403 -20.23 -3.02 -8.67
C HIS A 403 -20.31 -2.35 -7.30
N CYS A 404 -20.39 -1.03 -7.36
CA CYS A 404 -20.72 -0.18 -6.22
C CYS A 404 -21.68 0.90 -6.72
N SER A 405 -21.48 2.16 -6.33
CA SER A 405 -22.18 3.29 -6.96
C SER A 405 -21.63 3.52 -8.38
N ASP A 406 -20.42 4.07 -8.51
CA ASP A 406 -19.85 4.45 -9.81
C ASP A 406 -18.90 3.38 -10.42
N GLY A 407 -18.48 2.37 -9.66
CA GLY A 407 -17.69 1.26 -10.21
C GLY A 407 -16.19 1.51 -10.42
N TRP A 408 -15.59 2.52 -9.78
CA TRP A 408 -14.16 2.87 -9.92
C TRP A 408 -13.36 2.93 -8.61
N ASP A 409 -14.01 2.86 -7.44
CA ASP A 409 -13.34 2.88 -6.12
C ASP A 409 -13.28 1.46 -5.53
N ARG A 410 -14.30 1.08 -4.76
CA ARG A 410 -14.44 -0.25 -4.14
C ARG A 410 -14.36 -1.40 -5.15
N THR A 411 -14.97 -1.21 -6.31
CA THR A 411 -14.94 -2.19 -7.40
C THR A 411 -13.50 -2.45 -7.87
N ALA A 412 -12.67 -1.41 -8.00
CA ALA A 412 -11.27 -1.57 -8.39
C ALA A 412 -10.47 -2.30 -7.30
N GLN A 413 -10.68 -1.94 -6.03
CA GLN A 413 -10.05 -2.63 -4.88
C GLN A 413 -10.34 -4.13 -4.91
N VAL A 414 -11.63 -4.49 -4.98
CA VAL A 414 -12.08 -5.88 -4.83
C VAL A 414 -11.73 -6.72 -6.07
N CYS A 415 -11.87 -6.20 -7.28
CA CYS A 415 -11.47 -6.93 -8.51
C CYS A 415 -9.95 -7.16 -8.56
N SER A 416 -9.16 -6.16 -8.16
CA SER A 416 -7.70 -6.27 -8.13
C SER A 416 -7.22 -7.30 -7.12
N LEU A 417 -7.75 -7.26 -5.90
CA LEU A 417 -7.38 -8.20 -4.84
C LEU A 417 -7.84 -9.61 -5.15
N ALA A 418 -9.08 -9.81 -5.64
CA ALA A 418 -9.54 -11.12 -6.08
C ALA A 418 -8.63 -11.70 -7.18
N SER A 419 -8.20 -10.87 -8.13
CA SER A 419 -7.23 -11.27 -9.16
C SER A 419 -5.89 -11.69 -8.56
N LEU A 420 -5.36 -10.98 -7.56
CA LEU A 420 -4.15 -11.39 -6.84
C LEU A 420 -4.30 -12.72 -6.10
N LEU A 421 -5.47 -12.96 -5.50
CA LEU A 421 -5.77 -14.21 -4.81
C LEU A 421 -5.82 -15.38 -5.79
N LEU A 422 -6.36 -15.18 -6.99
CA LEU A 422 -6.58 -16.24 -7.99
C LEU A 422 -5.37 -16.49 -8.89
N ASP A 423 -4.61 -15.46 -9.24
CA ASP A 423 -3.60 -15.53 -10.30
C ASP A 423 -2.20 -15.14 -9.80
N PRO A 424 -1.25 -16.10 -9.75
CA PRO A 424 0.11 -15.84 -9.32
C PRO A 424 0.88 -14.88 -10.27
N PHE A 425 0.44 -14.69 -11.52
CA PHE A 425 1.06 -13.73 -12.43
C PHE A 425 1.03 -12.31 -11.84
N TYR A 426 -0.10 -11.88 -11.28
CA TYR A 426 -0.24 -10.55 -10.71
C TYR A 426 0.60 -10.31 -9.45
N ARG A 427 1.21 -11.37 -8.88
CA ARG A 427 2.15 -11.27 -7.74
C ARG A 427 3.60 -11.08 -8.16
N THR A 428 3.87 -11.04 -9.48
CA THR A 428 5.18 -10.68 -10.05
C THR A 428 5.29 -9.15 -10.21
N PHE A 429 6.50 -8.62 -10.39
CA PHE A 429 6.68 -7.20 -10.72
C PHE A 429 5.86 -6.80 -11.94
N LYS A 430 5.98 -7.58 -13.02
CA LYS A 430 5.30 -7.29 -14.29
C LYS A 430 3.79 -7.38 -14.12
N GLY A 431 3.31 -8.45 -13.51
CA GLY A 431 1.88 -8.66 -13.33
C GLY A 431 1.25 -7.63 -12.41
N PHE A 432 1.93 -7.20 -11.33
CA PHE A 432 1.38 -6.17 -10.45
C PHE A 432 1.26 -4.81 -11.15
N MET A 433 2.25 -4.44 -11.96
CA MET A 433 2.16 -3.23 -12.79
C MET A 433 1.02 -3.32 -13.81
N VAL A 434 0.87 -4.47 -14.47
CA VAL A 434 -0.26 -4.75 -15.40
C VAL A 434 -1.60 -4.66 -14.68
N LEU A 435 -1.70 -5.21 -13.46
CA LEU A 435 -2.92 -5.16 -12.65
C LEU A 435 -3.33 -3.71 -12.33
N ILE A 436 -2.37 -2.87 -11.94
CA ILE A 436 -2.61 -1.45 -11.68
C ILE A 436 -3.04 -0.73 -12.96
N GLU A 437 -2.30 -0.93 -14.06
CA GLU A 437 -2.64 -0.31 -15.35
C GLU A 437 -4.04 -0.72 -15.83
N LYS A 438 -4.41 -1.99 -15.67
CA LYS A 438 -5.72 -2.51 -16.08
C LYS A 438 -6.84 -2.05 -15.16
N GLU A 439 -6.79 -2.41 -13.88
CA GLU A 439 -7.94 -2.30 -12.97
C GLU A 439 -8.13 -0.90 -12.38
N TRP A 440 -7.09 -0.07 -12.40
CA TRP A 440 -7.13 1.26 -11.82
C TRP A 440 -7.00 2.35 -12.88
N ILE A 441 -5.93 2.33 -13.68
CA ILE A 441 -5.62 3.42 -14.61
C ILE A 441 -6.59 3.38 -15.80
N ALA A 442 -6.61 2.28 -16.55
CA ALA A 442 -7.46 2.10 -17.73
C ALA A 442 -8.95 2.16 -17.37
N MET A 443 -9.37 1.46 -16.31
CA MET A 443 -10.77 1.42 -15.84
C MET A 443 -11.22 2.70 -15.12
N GLY A 444 -10.42 3.77 -15.12
CA GLY A 444 -10.85 5.11 -14.74
C GLY A 444 -11.04 5.34 -13.24
N HIS A 445 -10.14 4.81 -12.41
CA HIS A 445 -9.99 5.30 -11.05
C HIS A 445 -9.56 6.77 -11.06
N LYS A 446 -10.24 7.59 -10.27
CA LYS A 446 -10.08 9.05 -10.28
C LYS A 446 -8.86 9.53 -9.50
N PHE A 447 -7.66 9.09 -9.87
CA PHE A 447 -6.43 9.36 -9.13
C PHE A 447 -6.23 10.85 -8.82
N SER A 448 -6.36 11.75 -9.80
CA SER A 448 -6.16 13.19 -9.54
C SER A 448 -7.12 13.79 -8.51
N HIS A 449 -8.36 13.29 -8.45
CA HIS A 449 -9.32 13.70 -7.42
C HIS A 449 -9.05 13.03 -6.08
N ARG A 450 -8.85 11.70 -6.07
CA ARG A 450 -8.69 10.89 -4.85
C ARG A 450 -7.40 11.21 -4.11
N CYS A 451 -6.35 11.55 -4.85
CA CYS A 451 -5.02 11.87 -4.32
C CYS A 451 -4.78 13.39 -4.17
N GLY A 452 -5.73 14.23 -4.59
CA GLY A 452 -5.61 15.69 -4.54
C GLY A 452 -4.36 16.19 -5.28
N HIS A 453 -4.20 15.81 -6.55
CA HIS A 453 -3.05 16.26 -7.36
C HIS A 453 -3.14 17.74 -7.72
N LEU A 454 -4.35 18.23 -7.91
CA LEU A 454 -4.66 19.61 -8.23
C LEU A 454 -5.50 20.22 -7.10
N ASP A 455 -5.56 21.55 -7.07
CA ASP A 455 -6.55 22.28 -6.27
C ASP A 455 -7.98 21.92 -6.75
N GLY A 456 -8.73 21.23 -5.91
CA GLY A 456 -10.03 20.65 -6.24
C GLY A 456 -10.84 20.38 -4.98
N ASP A 457 -12.04 19.80 -5.12
CA ASP A 457 -12.92 19.58 -3.97
C ASP A 457 -12.28 18.63 -2.93
N PRO A 458 -11.96 19.10 -1.71
CA PRO A 458 -11.39 18.25 -0.67
C PRO A 458 -12.29 17.07 -0.28
N LYS A 459 -13.60 17.16 -0.56
CA LYS A 459 -14.55 16.07 -0.30
C LYS A 459 -14.35 14.88 -1.24
N GLU A 460 -13.73 15.06 -2.39
CA GLU A 460 -13.40 13.97 -3.33
C GLU A 460 -12.09 13.23 -3.00
N VAL A 461 -11.24 13.81 -2.13
CA VAL A 461 -9.98 13.20 -1.69
C VAL A 461 -10.27 12.02 -0.74
N SER A 462 -9.65 10.87 -1.00
CA SER A 462 -9.86 9.66 -0.22
C SER A 462 -8.77 8.61 -0.48
N PRO A 463 -8.31 7.85 0.55
CA PRO A 463 -7.17 6.94 0.46
C PRO A 463 -7.53 5.57 -0.16
N VAL A 464 -8.32 5.53 -1.23
CA VAL A 464 -8.83 4.29 -1.82
C VAL A 464 -7.70 3.40 -2.35
N PHE A 465 -6.74 4.00 -3.07
CA PHE A 465 -5.56 3.27 -3.56
C PHE A 465 -4.59 2.90 -2.44
N THR A 466 -4.43 3.75 -1.43
CA THR A 466 -3.67 3.45 -0.20
C THR A 466 -4.20 2.20 0.49
N GLN A 467 -5.52 2.06 0.63
CA GLN A 467 -6.13 0.85 1.20
C GLN A 467 -5.84 -0.40 0.37
N PHE A 468 -5.83 -0.28 -0.96
CA PHE A 468 -5.45 -1.40 -1.83
C PHE A 468 -4.00 -1.81 -1.59
N ILE A 469 -3.07 -0.85 -1.58
CA ILE A 469 -1.66 -1.10 -1.30
C ILE A 469 -1.47 -1.77 0.07
N GLU A 470 -2.19 -1.32 1.10
CA GLU A 470 -2.15 -1.99 2.41
C GLU A 470 -2.75 -3.38 2.39
N CYS A 471 -3.85 -3.63 1.69
CA CYS A 471 -4.38 -4.98 1.54
C CYS A 471 -3.33 -5.92 0.91
N VAL A 472 -2.56 -5.45 -0.07
CA VAL A 472 -1.46 -6.23 -0.66
C VAL A 472 -0.36 -6.48 0.38
N TRP A 473 0.01 -5.48 1.19
CA TRP A 473 0.95 -5.68 2.29
C TRP A 473 0.45 -6.71 3.32
N GLN A 474 -0.83 -6.68 3.71
CA GLN A 474 -1.43 -7.69 4.61
C GLN A 474 -1.31 -9.11 4.02
N LEU A 475 -1.53 -9.26 2.70
CA LEU A 475 -1.31 -10.56 2.03
C LEU A 475 0.16 -10.97 2.06
N MET A 476 1.10 -10.04 1.88
CA MET A 476 2.53 -10.33 1.98
C MET A 476 2.94 -10.77 3.40
N GLN A 477 2.30 -10.23 4.44
CA GLN A 477 2.53 -10.68 5.83
C GLN A 477 2.05 -12.12 6.04
N GLN A 478 0.90 -12.50 5.47
CA GLN A 478 0.37 -13.87 5.60
C GLN A 478 1.07 -14.87 4.67
N PHE A 479 1.58 -14.42 3.53
CA PHE A 479 2.21 -15.25 2.50
C PHE A 479 3.60 -14.74 2.06
N PRO A 480 4.63 -14.79 2.94
CA PRO A 480 5.91 -14.12 2.72
C PRO A 480 6.70 -14.56 1.48
N CYS A 481 6.40 -15.73 0.92
CA CYS A 481 7.12 -16.32 -0.22
C CYS A 481 6.41 -16.16 -1.57
N THR A 482 5.27 -15.47 -1.63
CA THR A 482 4.37 -15.52 -2.81
C THR A 482 4.41 -14.31 -3.72
N PHE A 483 4.94 -13.19 -3.23
CA PHE A 483 5.12 -11.97 -4.00
C PHE A 483 6.58 -11.80 -4.40
N GLU A 484 6.83 -11.48 -5.67
CA GLU A 484 8.18 -11.29 -6.22
C GLU A 484 8.86 -10.03 -5.68
N PHE A 485 8.04 -9.06 -5.25
CA PHE A 485 8.47 -7.77 -4.73
C PHE A 485 8.34 -7.71 -3.20
N ASN A 486 9.14 -6.83 -2.59
CA ASN A 486 9.15 -6.59 -1.14
C ASN A 486 8.31 -5.36 -0.75
N GLU A 487 8.27 -5.04 0.54
CA GLU A 487 7.52 -3.90 1.08
C GLU A 487 7.95 -2.56 0.46
N HIS A 488 9.23 -2.37 0.15
CA HIS A 488 9.74 -1.13 -0.43
C HIS A 488 9.15 -0.85 -1.80
N PHE A 489 8.83 -1.89 -2.59
CA PHE A 489 8.15 -1.71 -3.87
C PHE A 489 6.75 -1.08 -3.72
N LEU A 490 6.00 -1.52 -2.70
CA LEU A 490 4.69 -0.96 -2.38
C LEU A 490 4.79 0.50 -1.93
N LEU A 491 5.80 0.80 -1.09
CA LEU A 491 6.07 2.15 -0.61
C LEU A 491 6.50 3.10 -1.73
N GLU A 492 7.36 2.65 -2.66
CA GLU A 492 7.77 3.45 -3.83
C GLU A 492 6.58 3.75 -4.76
N ILE A 493 5.70 2.76 -5.01
CA ILE A 493 4.46 3.01 -5.77
C ILE A 493 3.60 4.02 -5.03
N HIS A 494 3.38 3.85 -3.73
CA HIS A 494 2.58 4.77 -2.92
C HIS A 494 3.14 6.19 -2.96
N ASP A 495 4.46 6.37 -2.81
CA ASP A 495 5.09 7.69 -2.92
C ASP A 495 4.90 8.29 -4.30
N HIS A 496 5.04 7.49 -5.36
CA HIS A 496 4.93 7.99 -6.72
C HIS A 496 3.50 8.31 -7.16
N VAL A 497 2.48 7.70 -6.54
CA VAL A 497 1.07 8.11 -6.71
C VAL A 497 0.86 9.56 -6.30
N TYR A 498 1.55 10.06 -5.27
CA TYR A 498 1.40 11.45 -4.81
C TYR A 498 2.47 12.40 -5.36
N SER A 499 3.65 11.89 -5.73
CA SER A 499 4.79 12.72 -6.17
C SER A 499 4.52 13.57 -7.41
N CYS A 500 3.55 13.13 -8.24
CA CYS A 500 3.28 13.68 -9.56
C CYS A 500 4.54 13.79 -10.45
N GLN A 501 5.57 12.97 -10.22
CA GLN A 501 6.80 12.96 -11.01
C GLN A 501 6.64 12.19 -12.34
N PHE A 502 5.77 11.19 -12.35
CA PHE A 502 5.47 10.33 -13.50
C PHE A 502 4.00 10.47 -13.90
N GLY A 503 3.69 10.17 -15.16
CA GLY A 503 2.35 10.39 -15.72
C GLY A 503 1.30 9.35 -15.34
N ASN A 504 1.67 8.17 -14.85
CA ASN A 504 0.79 6.99 -14.78
C ASN A 504 -0.48 7.26 -13.95
N PHE A 505 -0.32 7.96 -12.84
CA PHE A 505 -1.39 8.23 -11.89
C PHE A 505 -2.06 9.61 -12.11
N LEU A 506 -1.70 10.35 -13.15
CA LEU A 506 -2.34 11.64 -13.44
C LEU A 506 -3.66 11.45 -14.20
N GLY A 507 -4.59 12.39 -14.04
CA GLY A 507 -5.93 12.35 -14.63
C GLY A 507 -6.91 11.44 -13.88
N THR A 508 -8.16 11.45 -14.34
CA THR A 508 -9.26 10.69 -13.73
C THR A 508 -9.75 9.51 -14.56
N CYS A 509 -9.45 9.49 -15.86
CA CYS A 509 -9.83 8.41 -16.77
C CYS A 509 -8.93 8.35 -18.00
N HIS A 510 -8.98 7.26 -18.77
CA HIS A 510 -8.14 7.07 -19.95
C HIS A 510 -8.26 8.20 -20.98
N LYS A 511 -9.49 8.61 -21.31
CA LYS A 511 -9.77 9.72 -22.23
C LYS A 511 -9.03 11.00 -21.85
N GLU A 512 -9.14 11.42 -20.59
CA GLU A 512 -8.48 12.62 -20.09
C GLU A 512 -6.94 12.52 -20.23
N ARG A 513 -6.36 11.33 -20.06
CA ARG A 513 -4.91 11.13 -20.22
C ARG A 513 -4.46 11.31 -21.67
N GLU A 514 -5.29 10.91 -22.63
CA GLU A 514 -5.06 11.16 -24.06
C GLU A 514 -5.22 12.64 -24.39
N ASP A 515 -6.27 13.30 -23.89
CA ASP A 515 -6.52 14.73 -24.10
C ASP A 515 -5.35 15.58 -23.57
N LEU A 516 -4.80 15.22 -22.40
CA LEU A 516 -3.63 15.85 -21.80
C LEU A 516 -2.30 15.46 -22.46
N LYS A 517 -2.33 14.49 -23.38
CA LYS A 517 -1.16 13.91 -24.06
C LYS A 517 -0.11 13.39 -23.08
N ILE A 518 -0.54 12.73 -22.00
CA ILE A 518 0.33 12.24 -20.93
C ILE A 518 1.41 11.31 -21.47
N PHE A 519 1.03 10.38 -22.35
CA PHE A 519 1.93 9.41 -22.94
C PHE A 519 3.02 10.05 -23.84
N GLU A 520 2.75 11.24 -24.38
CA GLU A 520 3.70 11.99 -25.22
C GLU A 520 4.52 13.01 -24.44
N LYS A 521 3.99 13.56 -23.34
CA LYS A 521 4.58 14.68 -22.61
C LYS A 521 5.30 14.28 -21.33
N THR A 522 4.98 13.12 -20.76
CA THR A 522 5.48 12.70 -19.44
C THR A 522 6.20 11.35 -19.51
N HIS A 523 6.81 10.93 -18.40
CA HIS A 523 7.52 9.65 -18.28
C HIS A 523 6.70 8.63 -17.51
N SER A 524 6.83 7.35 -17.90
CA SER A 524 6.27 6.21 -17.17
C SER A 524 7.12 5.88 -15.93
N LEU A 525 6.46 5.53 -14.83
CA LEU A 525 7.05 5.07 -13.57
C LEU A 525 7.71 3.69 -13.71
N TRP A 526 7.16 2.82 -14.54
CA TRP A 526 7.55 1.40 -14.55
C TRP A 526 9.02 1.15 -14.90
N PRO A 527 9.60 1.79 -15.95
CA PRO A 527 11.02 1.66 -16.23
C PRO A 527 11.90 2.11 -15.07
N PHE A 528 11.50 3.16 -14.34
CA PHE A 528 12.22 3.66 -13.18
C PHE A 528 12.26 2.63 -12.04
N LEU A 529 11.11 2.00 -11.72
CA LEU A 529 11.08 0.95 -10.69
C LEU A 529 11.86 -0.30 -11.11
N LEU A 530 11.83 -0.67 -12.40
CA LEU A 530 12.58 -1.81 -12.90
C LEU A 530 14.10 -1.62 -12.87
N GLN A 531 14.61 -0.38 -12.92
CA GLN A 531 16.03 -0.10 -12.71
C GLN A 531 16.47 -0.46 -11.28
N LYS A 532 15.56 -0.34 -10.30
CA LYS A 532 15.78 -0.71 -8.89
C LYS A 532 15.35 -2.14 -8.57
N LYS A 533 15.05 -2.97 -9.57
CA LYS A 533 14.42 -4.30 -9.37
C LYS A 533 15.12 -5.17 -8.34
N GLN A 534 16.45 -5.14 -8.26
CA GLN A 534 17.21 -5.97 -7.30
C GLN A 534 16.95 -5.57 -5.85
N GLU A 535 16.87 -4.27 -5.56
CA GLU A 535 16.60 -3.74 -4.22
C GLU A 535 15.15 -3.99 -3.79
N LEU A 536 14.25 -4.02 -4.78
CA LEU A 536 12.81 -4.17 -4.57
C LEU A 536 12.36 -5.63 -4.57
N ARG A 537 13.27 -6.59 -4.86
CA ARG A 537 12.94 -8.02 -4.96
C ARG A 537 12.79 -8.63 -3.57
N ASN A 538 11.77 -9.47 -3.40
CA ASN A 538 11.64 -10.36 -2.27
C ASN A 538 12.50 -11.62 -2.48
N PRO A 539 13.52 -11.86 -1.66
CA PRO A 539 14.42 -13.00 -1.83
C PRO A 539 13.79 -14.32 -1.37
N LEU A 540 12.69 -14.26 -0.60
CA LEU A 540 11.92 -15.45 -0.23
C LEU A 540 10.93 -15.87 -1.31
N TYR A 541 10.84 -15.13 -2.42
CA TYR A 541 9.92 -15.44 -3.50
C TYR A 541 10.21 -16.81 -4.11
N ARG A 542 9.25 -17.72 -4.00
CA ARG A 542 9.35 -19.09 -4.50
C ARG A 542 8.74 -19.28 -5.90
N GLY A 543 8.30 -18.21 -6.56
CA GLY A 543 7.71 -18.34 -7.89
C GLY A 543 6.29 -18.91 -7.87
N PHE A 544 5.87 -19.42 -9.03
CA PHE A 544 4.58 -20.08 -9.25
C PHE A 544 4.41 -21.41 -8.50
N THR A 545 5.46 -21.92 -7.85
CA THR A 545 5.45 -23.21 -7.15
C THR A 545 4.97 -23.12 -5.69
N ALA A 546 4.87 -21.91 -5.13
CA ALA A 546 4.48 -21.72 -3.73
C ALA A 546 2.99 -22.01 -3.50
N TYR A 547 2.13 -21.24 -4.17
CA TYR A 547 0.68 -21.34 -4.09
C TYR A 547 0.09 -20.85 -5.41
N LYS A 548 -0.76 -21.68 -6.03
CA LYS A 548 -1.52 -21.26 -7.21
C LYS A 548 -2.52 -20.17 -6.80
N GLU A 549 -3.41 -20.46 -5.86
CA GLU A 549 -4.36 -19.50 -5.30
C GLU A 549 -4.12 -19.26 -3.80
N LEU A 550 -4.42 -18.06 -3.32
CA LEU A 550 -4.28 -17.66 -1.92
C LEU A 550 -5.63 -17.69 -1.20
N GLN A 551 -5.62 -18.18 0.04
CA GLN A 551 -6.77 -18.15 0.94
C GLN A 551 -6.36 -17.45 2.25
N PRO A 552 -6.36 -16.11 2.28
CA PRO A 552 -5.97 -15.36 3.48
C PRO A 552 -6.95 -15.63 4.62
N ASN A 553 -6.43 -15.62 5.85
CA ASN A 553 -7.23 -15.58 7.05
C ASN A 553 -7.74 -14.15 7.28
N THR A 554 -9.05 -13.97 7.32
CA THR A 554 -9.68 -12.67 7.53
C THR A 554 -10.24 -12.49 8.95
N LEU A 555 -9.85 -13.34 9.90
CA LEU A 555 -10.15 -13.10 11.32
C LEU A 555 -9.47 -11.79 11.79
N PRO A 556 -10.13 -10.96 12.64
CA PRO A 556 -9.61 -9.63 12.99
C PRO A 556 -8.17 -9.60 13.51
N PHE A 557 -7.75 -10.59 14.29
CA PHE A 557 -6.39 -10.69 14.83
C PHE A 557 -5.30 -10.96 13.78
N SER A 558 -5.68 -11.31 12.54
CA SER A 558 -4.74 -11.56 11.44
C SER A 558 -4.29 -10.28 10.73
N PHE A 559 -4.92 -9.13 11.01
CA PHE A 559 -4.58 -7.83 10.43
C PHE A 559 -3.63 -7.07 11.34
N GLN A 560 -2.55 -6.57 10.76
CA GLN A 560 -1.48 -5.91 11.49
C GLN A 560 -1.45 -4.41 11.18
N PHE A 561 -1.02 -3.59 12.13
CA PHE A 561 -0.76 -2.18 11.87
C PHE A 561 0.51 -2.01 11.03
N TRP A 562 0.39 -1.38 9.86
CA TRP A 562 1.50 -1.19 8.93
C TRP A 562 2.41 -0.01 9.30
N CYS A 563 3.21 -0.22 10.33
CA CYS A 563 4.10 0.82 10.83
C CYS A 563 5.18 1.26 9.81
N GLY A 564 5.61 0.36 8.92
CA GLY A 564 6.54 0.67 7.82
C GLY A 564 5.96 1.62 6.75
N MET A 565 4.67 1.92 6.81
CA MET A 565 4.03 2.98 6.03
C MET A 565 3.81 4.24 6.87
N TYR A 566 3.16 4.09 8.02
CA TYR A 566 2.67 5.22 8.82
C TYR A 566 3.72 5.89 9.72
N ASN A 567 4.81 5.20 10.07
CA ASN A 567 5.86 5.73 10.95
C ASN A 567 7.27 5.61 10.34
N ARG A 568 7.40 5.36 9.03
CA ARG A 568 8.72 5.14 8.39
C ARG A 568 9.67 6.34 8.43
N PHE A 569 9.15 7.54 8.64
CA PHE A 569 9.95 8.77 8.75
C PHE A 569 10.32 9.11 10.20
N ASP A 570 9.70 8.45 11.18
CA ASP A 570 9.92 8.70 12.59
C ASP A 570 11.28 8.16 13.03
N LYS A 571 12.14 9.05 13.52
CA LYS A 571 13.47 8.72 14.02
C LYS A 571 13.42 8.53 15.54
N GLY A 572 14.29 7.66 16.07
CA GLY A 572 14.38 7.44 17.52
C GLY A 572 13.36 6.46 18.09
N MET A 573 12.41 5.96 17.30
CA MET A 573 11.72 4.71 17.62
C MET A 573 12.72 3.55 17.58
N HIS A 574 12.60 2.58 18.50
CA HIS A 574 13.45 1.39 18.47
C HIS A 574 13.39 0.75 17.08
N PRO A 575 14.54 0.50 16.41
CA PRO A 575 14.54 -0.06 15.07
C PRO A 575 13.81 -1.40 15.09
N LYS A 576 12.84 -1.54 14.19
CA LYS A 576 12.09 -2.78 14.08
C LYS A 576 13.01 -3.86 13.55
N GLN A 577 13.13 -4.94 14.29
CA GLN A 577 13.59 -6.20 13.73
C GLN A 577 12.44 -6.79 12.90
N CYS A 578 12.27 -6.30 11.67
CA CYS A 578 11.49 -7.06 10.70
C CYS A 578 12.32 -8.29 10.34
N VAL A 579 11.81 -9.48 10.66
CA VAL A 579 12.50 -10.74 10.36
C VAL A 579 12.83 -10.84 8.87
N LEU A 580 11.94 -10.34 8.01
CA LEU A 580 12.15 -10.26 6.57
C LEU A 580 13.28 -9.27 6.21
N ASP A 581 13.33 -8.08 6.80
CA ASP A 581 14.40 -7.11 6.53
C ASP A 581 15.76 -7.61 7.02
N HIS A 582 15.79 -8.32 8.15
CA HIS A 582 16.99 -8.98 8.64
C HIS A 582 17.44 -10.09 7.69
N LEU A 583 16.52 -10.95 7.24
CA LEU A 583 16.78 -11.97 6.21
C LEU A 583 17.28 -11.36 4.90
N LEU A 584 16.62 -10.30 4.42
CA LEU A 584 17.00 -9.51 3.25
C LEU A 584 18.42 -8.96 3.40
N SER A 585 18.74 -8.36 4.55
CA SER A 585 20.07 -7.84 4.84
C SER A 585 21.12 -8.95 4.81
N CYS A 586 20.86 -10.08 5.47
CA CYS A 586 21.76 -11.23 5.49
C CYS A 586 21.95 -11.84 4.09
N MET A 587 20.88 -11.96 3.30
CA MET A 587 20.95 -12.46 1.92
C MET A 587 21.70 -11.50 1.00
N ASN A 588 21.45 -10.19 1.11
CA ASN A 588 22.20 -9.18 0.35
C ASN A 588 23.68 -9.16 0.73
N GLN A 589 24.01 -9.35 2.02
CA GLN A 589 25.40 -9.53 2.45
C GLN A 589 26.01 -10.79 1.86
N LYS A 590 25.27 -11.91 1.85
CA LYS A 590 25.73 -13.16 1.21
C LYS A 590 26.03 -12.95 -0.28
N ILE A 591 25.10 -12.36 -1.05
CA ILE A 591 25.30 -12.10 -2.49
C ILE A 591 26.54 -11.21 -2.71
N LYS A 592 26.68 -10.12 -1.94
CA LYS A 592 27.86 -9.25 -2.03
C LYS A 592 29.17 -9.99 -1.71
N LEU A 593 29.14 -10.91 -0.74
CA LEU A 593 30.31 -11.73 -0.42
C LEU A 593 30.63 -12.72 -1.54
N GLU A 594 29.63 -13.32 -2.18
CA GLU A 594 29.81 -14.21 -3.33
C GLU A 594 30.35 -13.46 -4.56
N ASP A 595 29.85 -12.26 -4.84
CA ASP A 595 30.36 -11.39 -5.91
C ASP A 595 31.83 -10.99 -5.65
N ASN A 596 32.14 -10.58 -4.41
CA ASN A 596 33.51 -10.23 -4.02
C ASN A 596 34.45 -11.45 -4.09
N ALA A 597 33.98 -12.63 -3.69
CA ALA A 597 34.75 -13.87 -3.79
C ALA A 597 35.07 -14.18 -5.26
N SER A 598 34.07 -14.07 -6.14
CA SER A 598 34.24 -14.26 -7.59
C SER A 598 35.18 -13.22 -8.20
N GLU A 599 35.13 -11.97 -7.77
CA GLU A 599 36.04 -10.91 -8.23
C GLU A 599 37.49 -11.17 -7.77
N LEU A 600 37.68 -11.67 -6.55
CA LEU A 600 38.99 -12.07 -6.04
C LEU A 600 39.53 -13.31 -6.75
N GLU A 601 38.68 -14.31 -7.02
CA GLU A 601 39.04 -15.50 -7.79
C GLU A 601 39.47 -15.15 -9.22
N ASN A 602 38.79 -14.20 -9.86
CA ASN A 602 39.18 -13.69 -11.18
C ASN A 602 40.48 -12.87 -11.17
N LYS A 603 40.93 -12.39 -10.01
CA LYS A 603 42.22 -11.67 -9.85
C LYS A 603 43.38 -12.58 -9.48
N LEU A 604 43.12 -13.81 -9.04
CA LEU A 604 44.15 -14.82 -8.73
C LEU A 604 45.09 -15.20 -9.90
N PRO A 605 44.67 -15.21 -11.19
CA PRO A 605 45.57 -15.59 -12.28
C PRO A 605 46.73 -14.62 -12.55
N PHE A 606 46.81 -13.48 -11.86
CA PHE A 606 47.90 -12.51 -11.98
C PHE A 606 49.00 -12.63 -10.91
N LEU A 607 48.90 -13.58 -9.96
CA LEU A 607 49.83 -13.68 -8.83
C LEU A 607 50.60 -15.00 -8.69
N ASP A 608 50.28 -16.04 -9.46
CA ASP A 608 51.03 -17.30 -9.39
C ASP A 608 52.08 -17.41 -10.51
N GLY A 609 53.32 -17.04 -10.18
CA GLY A 609 54.50 -17.62 -10.81
C GLY A 609 54.63 -19.11 -10.46
N PRO A 610 55.40 -19.91 -11.21
CA PRO A 610 55.35 -21.37 -11.14
C PRO A 610 55.92 -21.90 -9.81
N LEU A 611 55.15 -22.72 -9.11
CA LEU A 611 55.57 -23.45 -7.91
C LEU A 611 56.37 -24.72 -8.28
N PRO A 612 57.49 -25.03 -7.59
CA PRO A 612 58.18 -26.30 -7.74
C PRO A 612 57.57 -27.39 -6.85
N SER A 613 57.53 -28.59 -7.40
CA SER A 613 57.07 -29.84 -6.79
C SER A 613 57.95 -30.30 -5.63
N GLU A 614 57.36 -30.96 -4.64
CA GLU A 614 57.81 -32.31 -4.28
C GLU A 614 56.73 -33.09 -3.51
N ALA A 615 56.69 -34.38 -3.79
CA ALA A 615 55.71 -35.35 -3.36
C ALA A 615 56.24 -36.21 -2.19
N CYS A 616 55.38 -37.15 -1.80
CA CYS A 616 55.65 -38.43 -1.11
C CYS A 616 55.45 -38.44 0.42
N TYR A 617 54.76 -39.39 1.07
CA TYR A 617 54.39 -40.77 0.70
C TYR A 617 53.00 -41.17 1.24
N LEU A 618 52.29 -41.96 0.44
CA LEU A 618 51.07 -42.71 0.76
C LEU A 618 51.43 -44.16 1.15
N SER A 619 50.81 -44.70 2.19
CA SER A 619 50.31 -46.10 2.26
C SER A 619 49.65 -46.33 3.63
N LYS A 620 48.61 -47.12 3.85
CA LYS A 620 47.67 -47.93 3.05
C LYS A 620 46.58 -48.37 4.05
N VAL A 621 45.34 -48.52 3.62
CA VAL A 621 44.49 -49.74 3.78
C VAL A 621 43.19 -49.47 3.00
N GLY A 622 42.85 -50.42 2.11
CA GLY A 622 41.68 -50.36 1.24
C GLY A 622 40.43 -51.05 1.82
N CYS A 623 39.33 -50.78 1.12
CA CYS A 623 37.98 -51.35 1.16
C CYS A 623 37.79 -52.76 1.75
N ALA A 624 36.80 -52.88 2.64
CA ALA A 624 35.84 -53.99 2.67
C ALA A 624 34.51 -53.52 3.28
N ALA A 625 33.41 -53.80 2.59
CA ALA A 625 32.03 -53.49 2.96
C ALA A 625 31.51 -54.39 4.10
N SER A 626 30.59 -53.88 4.95
CA SER A 626 29.36 -54.56 5.40
C SER A 626 28.49 -53.73 6.39
N LYS A 627 27.25 -53.45 5.95
CA LYS A 627 25.91 -53.46 6.60
C LYS A 627 25.70 -53.09 8.10
N THR A 628 24.82 -52.09 8.31
CA THR A 628 23.50 -52.10 9.03
C THR A 628 22.94 -50.64 9.06
N SER A 629 21.65 -50.28 9.10
CA SER A 629 20.34 -50.79 8.69
C SER A 629 19.36 -49.60 8.72
N MET A 630 18.33 -49.61 7.87
CA MET A 630 17.31 -48.54 7.67
C MET A 630 16.37 -48.27 8.86
N LEU A 631 15.72 -47.09 8.87
CA LEU A 631 14.31 -46.81 9.26
C LEU A 631 14.09 -45.27 9.29
N ASN A 632 12.97 -44.63 8.95
CA ASN A 632 11.90 -44.77 7.93
C ASN A 632 11.12 -43.44 7.97
N THR A 633 10.62 -42.99 6.81
CA THR A 633 9.58 -41.97 6.60
C THR A 633 8.18 -42.46 7.01
N PRO A 634 7.20 -41.55 7.17
CA PRO A 634 5.80 -41.93 6.92
C PRO A 634 5.04 -40.95 6.00
N GLN A 635 4.30 -41.54 5.05
CA GLN A 635 3.20 -40.96 4.27
C GLN A 635 1.93 -41.79 4.53
N ASP A 636 0.79 -41.10 4.67
CA ASP A 636 -0.64 -41.47 4.52
C ASP A 636 -1.22 -42.79 5.06
N TYR A 637 -2.28 -42.69 5.88
CA TYR A 637 -3.41 -43.64 5.91
C TYR A 637 -4.71 -42.94 6.38
N GLN A 638 -5.80 -43.15 5.63
CA GLN A 638 -7.18 -42.90 6.04
C GLN A 638 -7.70 -43.99 7.01
N GLY A 639 -8.60 -43.63 7.92
CA GLY A 639 -9.42 -44.57 8.70
C GLY A 639 -9.94 -43.99 10.03
N GLU A 640 -11.25 -43.99 10.21
CA GLU A 640 -12.08 -43.40 11.28
C GLU A 640 -11.97 -44.05 12.70
N PRO A 641 -12.64 -43.53 13.76
CA PRO A 641 -12.03 -43.30 15.08
C PRO A 641 -12.46 -44.31 16.17
N PRO A 642 -11.84 -44.24 17.38
CA PRO A 642 -12.49 -44.71 18.59
C PRO A 642 -12.58 -43.66 19.72
N ALA A 643 -13.44 -44.01 20.67
CA ALA A 643 -14.16 -43.16 21.60
C ALA A 643 -13.43 -42.72 22.90
N VAL A 644 -14.07 -41.74 23.52
CA VAL A 644 -13.93 -41.12 24.85
C VAL A 644 -13.68 -42.12 26.00
N LEU A 645 -12.88 -41.72 27.00
CA LEU A 645 -13.08 -41.92 28.47
C LEU A 645 -11.94 -41.19 29.24
N SER A 646 -12.26 -40.10 29.95
CA SER A 646 -12.43 -39.95 31.42
C SER A 646 -11.16 -40.14 32.26
N ASN A 647 -10.69 -39.07 32.91
CA ASN A 647 -9.81 -39.14 34.08
C ASN A 647 -10.54 -38.58 35.31
N GLY A 648 -10.91 -39.49 36.21
CA GLY A 648 -11.36 -39.19 37.57
C GLY A 648 -10.16 -39.06 38.52
N ILE A 649 -10.30 -38.17 39.50
CA ILE A 649 -9.39 -37.98 40.63
C ILE A 649 -10.02 -38.64 41.86
N SER A 650 -9.23 -39.43 42.59
CA SER A 650 -9.66 -40.17 43.79
C SER A 650 -9.54 -39.35 45.09
N VAL A 651 -10.69 -39.14 45.74
CA VAL A 651 -11.09 -39.36 47.15
C VAL A 651 -10.09 -39.19 48.32
N GLY A 652 -10.58 -38.45 49.33
CA GLY A 652 -10.32 -38.57 50.79
C GLY A 652 -10.13 -37.19 51.44
N ASP A 653 -10.83 -36.72 52.48
CA ASP A 653 -11.85 -37.27 53.38
C ASP A 653 -12.53 -36.10 54.16
N ALA A 654 -13.79 -36.32 54.57
CA ALA A 654 -14.53 -35.78 55.73
C ALA A 654 -14.51 -34.27 56.12
N ASN A 655 -15.69 -33.60 56.06
CA ASN A 655 -16.51 -33.25 57.25
C ASN A 655 -17.63 -32.20 56.98
N VAL A 656 -18.86 -32.57 57.38
CA VAL A 656 -19.84 -31.79 58.17
C VAL A 656 -20.60 -30.59 57.53
N THR A 657 -21.91 -30.83 57.27
CA THR A 657 -23.16 -30.02 57.50
C THR A 657 -23.07 -28.48 57.62
N SER A 658 -24.00 -27.61 57.16
CA SER A 658 -25.46 -27.65 56.97
C SER A 658 -25.97 -26.41 56.17
N ASP A 659 -27.25 -26.47 55.72
CA ASP A 659 -28.23 -25.36 55.55
C ASP A 659 -28.07 -24.40 54.32
N VAL A 660 -29.06 -24.05 53.48
CA VAL A 660 -30.55 -24.01 53.52
C VAL A 660 -31.15 -24.14 52.10
N GLU A 661 -32.37 -24.68 52.05
CA GLU A 661 -33.38 -24.86 51.00
C GLU A 661 -33.69 -23.67 50.06
N GLN A 662 -34.08 -23.95 48.80
CA GLN A 662 -35.48 -23.74 48.33
C GLN A 662 -35.80 -24.33 46.93
N LYS A 663 -36.75 -25.27 46.98
CA LYS A 663 -37.72 -25.80 45.98
C LYS A 663 -38.56 -24.67 45.32
N ASN A 664 -39.29 -24.76 44.18
CA ASN A 664 -40.02 -25.80 43.41
C ASN A 664 -40.36 -25.18 42.00
N LYS A 665 -40.28 -25.90 40.86
CA LYS A 665 -41.30 -26.74 40.14
C LYS A 665 -42.58 -26.02 39.65
N GLU A 666 -42.76 -25.85 38.33
CA GLU A 666 -43.50 -26.72 37.35
C GLU A 666 -45.04 -26.58 37.39
N ASN A 667 -45.68 -26.22 36.26
CA ASN A 667 -46.61 -27.09 35.51
C ASN A 667 -47.29 -26.45 34.28
N LEU A 668 -47.52 -27.29 33.27
CA LEU A 668 -48.35 -27.10 32.07
C LEU A 668 -49.86 -27.19 32.37
N ALA A 669 -50.71 -26.55 31.56
CA ALA A 669 -51.67 -27.18 30.62
C ALA A 669 -52.93 -26.33 30.30
N ASN A 670 -53.48 -26.57 29.08
CA ASN A 670 -54.84 -26.28 28.57
C ASN A 670 -55.18 -24.83 28.16
N ARG A 671 -56.08 -24.54 27.19
CA ARG A 671 -56.65 -25.17 25.98
C ARG A 671 -57.65 -24.13 25.42
N ARG A 672 -57.62 -23.86 24.10
CA ARG A 672 -58.74 -23.52 23.17
C ARG A 672 -59.59 -22.22 23.30
N ASP A 673 -60.09 -21.85 22.11
CA ASP A 673 -61.25 -21.01 21.73
C ASP A 673 -61.06 -19.49 21.69
N LEU A 674 -61.65 -18.67 20.79
CA LEU A 674 -62.35 -18.79 19.50
C LEU A 674 -62.59 -17.33 19.01
N HIS A 675 -62.46 -17.09 17.70
CA HIS A 675 -63.28 -16.20 16.84
C HIS A 675 -63.56 -14.68 17.12
N ARG A 676 -63.17 -13.88 16.11
CA ARG A 676 -63.99 -13.00 15.21
C ARG A 676 -64.31 -11.51 15.52
N ASN A 677 -64.32 -10.79 14.38
CA ASN A 677 -65.00 -9.54 13.97
C ASN A 677 -64.32 -8.21 14.34
N ASP A 678 -63.90 -7.35 13.41
CA ASP A 678 -64.52 -6.67 12.24
C ASP A 678 -65.18 -5.32 12.56
N SER A 679 -65.00 -4.38 11.62
CA SER A 679 -65.64 -3.06 11.40
C SER A 679 -64.81 -1.86 11.88
N VAL A 680 -64.20 -1.07 10.98
CA VAL A 680 -64.76 -0.03 10.07
C VAL A 680 -65.33 1.14 10.86
N ASP A 681 -64.71 2.32 10.72
CA ASP A 681 -65.44 3.56 10.51
C ASP A 681 -64.61 4.62 9.78
N VAL A 682 -65.27 5.19 8.77
CA VAL A 682 -64.88 6.31 7.92
C VAL A 682 -65.48 7.56 8.55
N LEU A 683 -64.72 8.65 8.70
CA LEU A 683 -65.31 10.00 8.69
C LEU A 683 -64.33 11.04 8.10
N ASN A 684 -64.90 11.81 7.17
CA ASN A 684 -64.42 13.03 6.54
C ASN A 684 -63.93 14.08 7.55
N SER A 685 -62.99 14.95 7.17
CA SER A 685 -63.33 16.27 6.60
C SER A 685 -62.18 17.29 6.72
N GLU A 686 -62.12 18.13 5.69
CA GLU A 686 -61.67 19.53 5.69
C GLU A 686 -60.20 19.89 5.51
N ALA A 687 -60.02 20.65 4.42
CA ALA A 687 -58.87 21.42 4.02
C ALA A 687 -58.53 22.52 5.05
N LYS A 688 -57.23 22.82 5.16
CA LYS A 688 -56.75 24.20 5.26
C LYS A 688 -55.26 24.31 4.95
N ASP A 689 -54.97 25.40 4.26
CA ASP A 689 -53.69 25.88 3.78
C ASP A 689 -52.56 25.86 4.80
N GLY A 690 -51.33 25.70 4.31
CA GLY A 690 -50.13 26.00 5.07
C GLY A 690 -48.82 25.52 4.43
N LYS A 691 -48.30 26.25 3.44
CA LYS A 691 -46.84 26.32 3.21
C LYS A 691 -46.19 27.02 4.42
N PRO A 692 -44.97 26.61 4.84
CA PRO A 692 -43.74 27.28 4.38
C PRO A 692 -42.64 26.26 4.01
N GLN A 693 -41.96 26.41 2.88
CA GLN A 693 -40.69 27.12 2.71
C GLN A 693 -39.55 26.70 3.66
N HIS A 694 -38.48 26.19 3.01
CA HIS A 694 -37.07 26.06 3.42
C HIS A 694 -36.67 24.98 4.44
N HIS A 695 -36.00 23.93 3.96
CA HIS A 695 -34.53 23.83 4.04
C HIS A 695 -33.96 22.80 3.06
#